data_AF-T1ILV2-F1
#
_entry.id   AF-T1ILV2-F1
#
_cell.length_a   1.000
_cell.length_b   1.000
_cell.length_c   1.000
_cell.angle_alpha   90.00
_cell.angle_beta   90.00
_cell.angle_gamma   90.00
#
_symmetry.space_group_name_H-M   'P 1'
#
loop_
_entity.id
_entity.type
_entity.pdbx_description
1 polymer ?
#
loop_
_entity_poly.entity_id
_entity_poly.type
_entity_poly.pdbx_seq_one_letter_code
_entity_poly.pdbx_strand_id
1 'polypeptide(L)'
;MENTILWKPDRTIITNLDHFRDLINQKYHLTLDNYEDLREWSIMEISHFWAEIWKFTNIKHSQDYNEVIDEKRLINEIPEWFSGARLNYAENILRDRSESEGCIETKTFSQLHDRISTFVSSLKKIGIGKGDVVAGYMPNCSETVEAMLATAAIGGVWTCASTDFGVKGVLDRFTQVRPKVLFSCDFVVYNGKIYPLIEKLKEIVSSLPDLKAVVVMNYKKTESDVVFKDIPTSINLKDFLKMGENCDNSSIEFAQVTFSHPLFVMYSSGTTGTPKCMVHSVGGTLIKHLEEHVIQGNVKAEDVMLYFTSTGWMLWNWLISTLAIGTAIVLYDGSPLVPDLNTVWNLISELNVTILGTGAKWISIMESKQLEPSGTDIIGCFAGINVTLPVHRGEIQCRFLGMAVESWDEEVGKSVLDESGELVCVKPFPSMPVRFWNDKDGSKGLRNDNVWCHGDFCRINSTTGGIIMLGRSDGTLNPSGIRFGSSEVYNIIEKMAEIEDSLCVAQTNSTGDERVILFLKMASGFEFNKDLVGRISGLIRNELSPRHVPAVILEICDIPYTTSGKKVEVAVKLIISGRDVVARAALRNPSSLDLFYGLRRQACDAAANVNCNCCFPPLDGCTQTSLQRLGHWKTWIGGFVTTRFVLFEFAAIVSASPMTTEQEIFSPIVFGEQTHRSIFNYKLSSSNMKNIHNPHSNE
;
A
#
# COMPACT_ATOMS: atom_id res chain seq x y z
N MET A 1 8.63 30.66 3.89
CA MET A 1 7.22 30.77 4.34
C MET A 1 6.74 29.35 4.72
N GLU A 2 7.37 28.73 5.72
CA GLU A 2 7.34 27.26 5.83
C GLU A 2 6.34 26.66 6.85
N ASN A 3 5.70 27.44 7.73
CA ASN A 3 4.88 26.92 8.83
C ASN A 3 3.37 27.25 8.74
N THR A 4 2.78 27.17 7.54
CA THR A 4 1.32 27.31 7.38
C THR A 4 0.62 25.99 7.67
N ILE A 5 -0.05 25.91 8.82
CA ILE A 5 -0.90 24.77 9.20
C ILE A 5 -2.05 24.65 8.20
N LEU A 6 -2.10 23.55 7.44
CA LEU A 6 -3.11 23.37 6.38
C LEU A 6 -4.50 22.98 6.90
N TRP A 7 -4.55 22.22 8.00
CA TRP A 7 -5.79 21.77 8.64
C TRP A 7 -5.56 21.55 10.14
N LYS A 8 -6.63 21.61 10.92
CA LYS A 8 -6.69 21.26 12.35
C LYS A 8 -7.95 20.44 12.61
N PRO A 9 -7.93 19.51 13.57
CA PRO A 9 -9.10 18.75 13.94
C PRO A 9 -10.11 19.67 14.62
N ASP A 10 -11.38 19.32 14.51
CA ASP A 10 -12.37 19.83 15.44
C ASP A 10 -12.20 19.11 16.78
N ARG A 11 -11.64 19.83 17.78
CA ARG A 11 -11.43 19.31 19.13
C ARG A 11 -12.73 19.12 19.93
N THR A 12 -13.89 19.47 19.38
CA THR A 12 -15.19 19.10 19.98
C THR A 12 -15.61 17.67 19.68
N ILE A 13 -15.00 17.03 18.67
CA ILE A 13 -15.27 15.63 18.31
C ILE A 13 -14.43 14.72 19.20
N ILE A 14 -15.09 14.06 20.16
CA ILE A 14 -14.45 13.03 20.99
C ILE A 14 -14.29 11.75 20.17
N THR A 15 -13.07 11.21 20.12
CA THR A 15 -12.72 10.00 19.36
C THR A 15 -12.61 8.77 20.25
N ASN A 16 -12.57 7.58 19.65
CA ASN A 16 -12.18 6.36 20.35
C ASN A 16 -10.78 6.45 20.99
N LEU A 17 -9.87 7.25 20.44
CA LEU A 17 -8.56 7.51 21.02
C LEU A 17 -8.65 8.33 22.31
N ASP A 18 -9.51 9.34 22.35
CA ASP A 18 -9.79 10.10 23.58
C ASP A 18 -10.40 9.18 24.64
N HIS A 19 -11.42 8.39 24.29
CA HIS A 19 -12.01 7.39 25.21
C HIS A 19 -10.98 6.38 25.72
N PHE A 20 -10.05 5.93 24.88
CA PHE A 20 -8.98 5.02 25.28
C PHE A 20 -7.99 5.70 26.23
N ARG A 21 -7.50 6.91 25.89
CA ARG A 21 -6.62 7.70 26.76
C ARG A 21 -7.25 7.96 28.13
N ASP A 22 -8.52 8.34 28.16
CA ASP A 22 -9.24 8.67 29.39
C ASP A 22 -9.44 7.41 30.26
N LEU A 23 -9.66 6.24 29.64
CA LEU A 23 -9.65 4.94 30.32
C LEU A 23 -8.27 4.62 30.93
N ILE A 24 -7.18 4.84 30.19
CA ILE A 24 -5.80 4.66 30.70
C ILE A 24 -5.54 5.59 31.90
N ASN A 25 -5.88 6.88 31.78
CA ASN A 25 -5.77 7.87 32.85
C ASN A 25 -6.53 7.44 34.11
N GLN A 26 -7.79 7.03 33.95
CA GLN A 26 -8.62 6.56 35.07
C GLN A 26 -8.05 5.30 35.73
N LYS A 27 -7.60 4.33 34.94
CA LYS A 27 -7.20 2.99 35.40
C LYS A 27 -5.82 2.95 36.04
N TYR A 28 -4.86 3.70 35.50
CA TYR A 28 -3.47 3.73 35.97
C TYR A 28 -3.16 4.98 36.80
N HIS A 29 -4.16 5.82 37.08
CA HIS A 29 -4.04 7.08 37.82
C HIS A 29 -3.01 8.05 37.20
N LEU A 30 -3.08 8.20 35.88
CA LEU A 30 -2.19 9.03 35.07
C LEU A 30 -2.88 10.33 34.62
N THR A 31 -2.06 11.26 34.14
CA THR A 31 -2.48 12.54 33.54
C THR A 31 -1.84 12.69 32.16
N LEU A 32 -2.22 11.81 31.24
CA LEU A 32 -1.88 11.87 29.82
C LEU A 32 -2.82 12.91 29.19
N ASP A 33 -2.28 14.06 28.78
CA ASP A 33 -3.04 15.20 28.25
C ASP A 33 -3.22 15.10 26.73
N ASN A 34 -2.26 14.49 26.02
CA ASN A 34 -2.23 14.45 24.56
C ASN A 34 -1.76 13.10 23.98
N TYR A 35 -1.72 13.00 22.64
CA TYR A 35 -1.34 11.78 21.92
C TYR A 35 0.10 11.34 22.21
N GLU A 36 1.03 12.28 22.40
CA GLU A 36 2.44 11.99 22.66
C GLU A 36 2.63 11.40 24.07
N ASP A 37 1.89 11.88 25.06
CA ASP A 37 1.94 11.30 26.42
C ASP A 37 1.45 9.84 26.39
N LEU A 38 0.34 9.59 25.67
CA LEU A 38 -0.16 8.23 25.42
C LEU A 38 0.85 7.38 24.62
N ARG A 39 1.60 8.00 23.71
CA ARG A 39 2.68 7.35 22.94
C ARG A 39 3.79 6.87 23.84
N GLU A 40 4.36 7.77 24.62
CA GLU A 40 5.45 7.44 25.53
C GLU A 40 5.01 6.37 26.52
N TRP A 41 3.80 6.50 27.09
CA TRP A 41 3.21 5.45 27.93
C TRP A 41 3.09 4.09 27.22
N SER A 42 2.56 4.05 25.99
CA SER A 42 2.39 2.80 25.23
C SER A 42 3.71 2.05 24.93
N ILE A 43 4.83 2.77 24.90
CA ILE A 43 6.17 2.23 24.66
C ILE A 43 6.84 1.80 25.98
N MET A 44 6.61 2.53 27.07
CA MET A 44 7.21 2.26 28.38
C MET A 44 6.48 1.15 29.14
N GLU A 45 5.17 1.01 28.94
CA GLU A 45 4.29 0.06 29.63
C GLU A 45 3.67 -0.93 28.62
N ILE A 46 4.52 -1.54 27.78
CA ILE A 46 4.09 -2.27 26.57
C ILE A 46 3.15 -3.45 26.86
N SER A 47 3.41 -4.24 27.91
CA SER A 47 2.51 -5.33 28.33
C SER A 47 1.14 -4.80 28.77
N HIS A 48 1.11 -3.71 29.54
CA HIS A 48 -0.14 -3.06 29.96
C HIS A 48 -0.92 -2.48 28.77
N PHE A 49 -0.25 -1.76 27.87
CA PHE A 49 -0.89 -1.18 26.68
C PHE A 49 -1.61 -2.25 25.86
N TRP A 50 -0.93 -3.33 25.47
CA TRP A 50 -1.55 -4.39 24.67
C TRP A 50 -2.62 -5.19 25.44
N ALA A 51 -2.49 -5.34 26.77
CA ALA A 51 -3.56 -5.88 27.61
C ALA A 51 -4.84 -5.04 27.54
N GLU A 52 -4.73 -3.72 27.47
CA GLU A 52 -5.88 -2.81 27.38
C GLU A 52 -6.43 -2.70 25.95
N ILE A 53 -5.60 -2.76 24.91
CA ILE A 53 -6.08 -2.88 23.52
C ILE A 53 -6.97 -4.12 23.35
N TRP A 54 -6.54 -5.28 23.88
CA TRP A 54 -7.30 -6.53 23.85
C TRP A 54 -8.70 -6.39 24.47
N LYS A 55 -8.78 -5.69 25.61
CA LYS A 55 -10.04 -5.44 26.35
C LYS A 55 -10.91 -4.41 25.64
N PHE A 56 -10.33 -3.27 25.24
CA PHE A 56 -11.05 -2.15 24.61
C PHE A 56 -11.66 -2.53 23.27
N THR A 57 -10.96 -3.33 22.46
CA THR A 57 -11.43 -3.84 21.16
C THR A 57 -12.30 -5.11 21.28
N ASN A 58 -12.51 -5.58 22.52
CA ASN A 58 -13.33 -6.75 22.89
C ASN A 58 -13.03 -7.99 22.03
N ILE A 59 -11.75 -8.40 21.99
CA ILE A 59 -11.33 -9.58 21.22
C ILE A 59 -12.02 -10.83 21.77
N LYS A 60 -12.78 -11.50 20.91
CA LYS A 60 -13.46 -12.75 21.24
C LYS A 60 -12.46 -13.91 21.22
N HIS A 61 -12.47 -14.67 22.32
CA HIS A 61 -11.56 -15.78 22.58
C HIS A 61 -12.29 -16.88 23.36
N SER A 62 -11.79 -18.11 23.27
CA SER A 62 -12.29 -19.28 24.02
C SER A 62 -11.44 -19.58 25.26
N GLN A 63 -10.20 -19.11 25.29
CA GLN A 63 -9.30 -19.17 26.44
C GLN A 63 -8.53 -17.85 26.51
N ASP A 64 -8.47 -17.24 27.69
CA ASP A 64 -7.74 -15.99 27.92
C ASP A 64 -6.22 -16.22 27.96
N TYR A 65 -5.43 -15.15 27.92
CA TYR A 65 -3.98 -15.22 28.06
C TYR A 65 -3.54 -15.38 29.52
N ASN A 66 -2.38 -16.00 29.71
CA ASN A 66 -1.67 -16.04 30.98
C ASN A 66 -0.72 -14.85 31.14
N GLU A 67 -0.08 -14.43 30.04
CA GLU A 67 0.94 -13.38 29.99
C GLU A 67 0.91 -12.71 28.61
N VAL A 68 1.03 -11.38 28.55
CA VAL A 68 0.97 -10.62 27.28
C VAL A 68 2.27 -10.73 26.51
N ILE A 69 3.42 -10.62 27.20
CA ILE A 69 4.78 -10.74 26.64
C ILE A 69 5.78 -10.91 27.79
N ASP A 70 6.81 -11.74 27.59
CA ASP A 70 8.02 -11.73 28.42
C ASP A 70 8.90 -10.53 28.00
N GLU A 71 8.80 -9.41 28.71
CA GLU A 71 9.51 -8.15 28.40
C GLU A 71 11.04 -8.25 28.47
N LYS A 72 11.61 -9.37 28.94
CA LYS A 72 13.06 -9.62 28.91
C LYS A 72 13.54 -10.10 27.55
N ARG A 73 12.64 -10.50 26.65
CA ARG A 73 12.95 -11.01 25.31
C ARG A 73 13.34 -9.88 24.37
N LEU A 74 14.35 -10.14 23.56
CA LEU A 74 14.81 -9.22 22.52
C LEU A 74 14.05 -9.44 21.21
N ILE A 75 14.03 -8.39 20.38
CA ILE A 75 13.35 -8.36 19.06
C ILE A 75 13.74 -9.54 18.15
N ASN A 76 15.02 -9.92 18.16
CA ASN A 76 15.59 -11.01 17.35
C ASN A 76 15.22 -12.41 17.85
N GLU A 77 14.65 -12.54 19.05
CA GLU A 77 14.20 -13.82 19.61
C GLU A 77 12.73 -14.12 19.30
N ILE A 78 11.97 -13.13 18.81
CA ILE A 78 10.53 -13.23 18.53
C ILE A 78 9.74 -13.61 19.81
N PRO A 79 9.43 -12.66 20.69
CA PRO A 79 8.64 -12.95 21.90
C PRO A 79 7.30 -13.60 21.56
N GLU A 80 6.88 -14.58 22.37
CA GLU A 80 5.52 -15.10 22.32
C GLU A 80 4.56 -14.06 22.93
N TRP A 81 3.61 -13.60 22.13
CA TRP A 81 2.58 -12.65 22.55
C TRP A 81 1.31 -13.39 23.00
N PHE A 82 0.68 -12.90 24.08
CA PHE A 82 -0.57 -13.42 24.66
C PHE A 82 -0.53 -14.95 24.87
N SER A 83 0.52 -15.41 25.57
CA SER A 83 0.77 -16.83 25.80
C SER A 83 -0.43 -17.47 26.51
N GLY A 84 -0.78 -18.68 26.11
CA GLY A 84 -1.97 -19.38 26.62
C GLY A 84 -3.29 -19.06 25.90
N ALA A 85 -3.46 -17.88 25.27
CA ALA A 85 -4.73 -17.50 24.64
C ALA A 85 -5.18 -18.47 23.53
N ARG A 86 -6.50 -18.62 23.36
CA ARG A 86 -7.13 -19.35 22.25
C ARG A 86 -8.23 -18.52 21.62
N LEU A 87 -8.11 -18.26 20.33
CA LEU A 87 -9.05 -17.43 19.56
C LEU A 87 -9.13 -17.88 18.10
N ASN A 88 -10.03 -17.27 17.33
CA ASN A 88 -10.10 -17.42 15.88
C ASN A 88 -10.28 -16.06 15.19
N TYR A 89 -9.57 -15.85 14.07
CA TYR A 89 -9.66 -14.60 13.30
C TYR A 89 -11.06 -14.40 12.71
N ALA A 90 -11.56 -15.36 11.93
CA ALA A 90 -12.85 -15.25 11.26
C ALA A 90 -14.02 -15.13 12.25
N GLU A 91 -13.92 -15.73 13.43
CA GLU A 91 -14.92 -15.57 14.50
C GLU A 91 -15.02 -14.12 15.02
N ASN A 92 -13.91 -13.38 15.02
CA ASN A 92 -13.88 -11.96 15.37
C ASN A 92 -14.34 -11.06 14.22
N ILE A 93 -14.05 -11.45 12.97
CA ILE A 93 -14.51 -10.75 11.77
C ILE A 93 -16.03 -10.89 11.61
N LEU A 94 -16.59 -12.06 11.91
CA LEU A 94 -18.02 -12.39 11.75
C LEU A 94 -18.81 -12.22 13.05
N ARG A 95 -18.41 -11.26 13.91
CA ARG A 95 -19.06 -11.04 15.21
C ARG A 95 -20.41 -10.31 15.10
N ASP A 96 -20.60 -9.46 14.08
CA ASP A 96 -21.91 -8.89 13.75
C ASP A 96 -22.73 -9.91 12.93
N ARG A 97 -24.04 -9.93 13.16
CA ARG A 97 -25.04 -10.75 12.47
C ARG A 97 -26.21 -9.91 11.94
N SER A 98 -26.05 -8.59 11.87
CA SER A 98 -27.10 -7.68 11.42
C SER A 98 -27.57 -7.97 9.98
N GLU A 99 -28.89 -7.89 9.80
CA GLU A 99 -29.55 -7.91 8.50
C GLU A 99 -29.77 -6.46 8.05
N SER A 100 -29.17 -6.07 6.93
CA SER A 100 -29.15 -4.69 6.48
C SER A 100 -28.80 -4.61 4.98
N GLU A 101 -29.64 -3.95 4.20
CA GLU A 101 -29.60 -3.95 2.73
C GLU A 101 -29.01 -2.65 2.13
N GLY A 102 -28.47 -2.73 0.91
CA GLY A 102 -28.07 -1.57 0.12
C GLY A 102 -27.29 -1.90 -1.17
N CYS A 103 -27.84 -1.55 -2.35
CA CYS A 103 -27.22 -1.57 -3.69
C CYS A 103 -26.51 -2.86 -4.21
N ILE A 104 -25.84 -2.75 -5.37
CA ILE A 104 -25.58 -3.85 -6.33
C ILE A 104 -24.65 -4.97 -5.78
N GLU A 105 -25.12 -6.22 -5.92
CA GLU A 105 -24.50 -7.46 -5.42
C GLU A 105 -24.15 -7.47 -3.91
N THR A 106 -24.84 -6.66 -3.12
CA THR A 106 -24.58 -6.58 -1.69
C THR A 106 -24.92 -7.86 -0.92
N LYS A 107 -24.12 -8.12 0.13
CA LYS A 107 -24.38 -9.17 1.12
C LYS A 107 -24.51 -8.57 2.51
N THR A 108 -25.52 -9.00 3.25
CA THR A 108 -25.64 -8.71 4.70
C THR A 108 -24.60 -9.50 5.48
N PHE A 109 -24.32 -9.13 6.74
CA PHE A 109 -23.43 -9.91 7.61
C PHE A 109 -23.94 -11.34 7.81
N SER A 110 -25.27 -11.50 7.94
CA SER A 110 -25.95 -12.81 8.00
C SER A 110 -25.70 -13.66 6.74
N GLN A 111 -25.93 -13.08 5.55
CA GLN A 111 -25.69 -13.76 4.27
C GLN A 111 -24.21 -14.12 4.05
N LEU A 112 -23.28 -13.25 4.47
CA LEU A 112 -21.85 -13.54 4.43
C LEU A 112 -21.50 -14.71 5.36
N HIS A 113 -22.03 -14.73 6.58
CA HIS A 113 -21.82 -15.81 7.55
C HIS A 113 -22.32 -17.16 7.00
N ASP A 114 -23.54 -17.25 6.49
CA ASP A 114 -24.11 -18.47 5.91
C ASP A 114 -23.31 -18.96 4.70
N ARG A 115 -22.84 -18.02 3.89
CA ARG A 115 -21.98 -18.32 2.75
C ARG A 115 -20.63 -18.89 3.19
N ILE A 116 -20.00 -18.29 4.19
CA ILE A 116 -18.74 -18.79 4.78
C ILE A 116 -18.97 -20.16 5.45
N SER A 117 -20.11 -20.39 6.10
CA SER A 117 -20.49 -21.70 6.65
C SER A 117 -20.51 -22.78 5.55
N THR A 118 -21.06 -22.46 4.37
CA THR A 118 -21.03 -23.34 3.19
C THR A 118 -19.60 -23.59 2.70
N PHE A 119 -18.74 -22.57 2.60
CA PHE A 119 -17.32 -22.74 2.24
C PHE A 119 -16.56 -23.60 3.28
N VAL A 120 -16.78 -23.38 4.58
CA VAL A 120 -16.18 -24.16 5.68
C VAL A 120 -16.54 -25.64 5.57
N SER A 121 -17.83 -25.95 5.40
CA SER A 121 -18.32 -27.32 5.19
C SER A 121 -17.72 -27.96 3.94
N SER A 122 -17.54 -27.19 2.86
CA SER A 122 -16.92 -27.65 1.61
C SER A 122 -15.42 -27.93 1.77
N LEU A 123 -14.67 -27.03 2.41
CA LEU A 123 -13.24 -27.20 2.72
C LEU A 123 -13.00 -28.41 3.66
N LYS A 124 -13.81 -28.57 4.72
CA LYS A 124 -13.74 -29.74 5.61
C LYS A 124 -13.98 -31.04 4.83
N LYS A 125 -14.93 -31.07 3.88
CA LYS A 125 -15.24 -32.27 3.05
C LYS A 125 -14.14 -32.68 2.08
N ILE A 126 -13.38 -31.74 1.52
CA ILE A 126 -12.15 -32.07 0.73
C ILE A 126 -10.91 -32.31 1.63
N GLY A 127 -11.10 -32.39 2.95
CA GLY A 127 -10.07 -32.75 3.91
C GLY A 127 -9.00 -31.66 4.10
N ILE A 128 -9.43 -30.40 4.15
CA ILE A 128 -8.62 -29.26 4.58
C ILE A 128 -8.93 -28.95 6.04
N GLY A 129 -7.91 -28.62 6.82
CA GLY A 129 -8.05 -28.28 8.23
C GLY A 129 -6.93 -27.40 8.76
N LYS A 130 -6.76 -27.39 10.08
CA LYS A 130 -5.82 -26.51 10.78
C LYS A 130 -4.38 -26.66 10.26
N GLY A 131 -3.77 -25.53 9.89
CA GLY A 131 -2.41 -25.44 9.37
C GLY A 131 -2.25 -25.69 7.87
N ASP A 132 -3.31 -26.10 7.16
CA ASP A 132 -3.25 -26.30 5.71
C ASP A 132 -3.27 -24.97 4.97
N VAL A 133 -2.40 -24.82 3.97
CA VAL A 133 -2.32 -23.61 3.14
C VAL A 133 -3.36 -23.66 2.02
N VAL A 134 -4.17 -22.60 1.93
CA VAL A 134 -5.13 -22.34 0.85
C VAL A 134 -4.70 -21.09 0.11
N ALA A 135 -4.59 -21.18 -1.21
CA ALA A 135 -4.19 -20.09 -2.09
C ALA A 135 -5.35 -19.51 -2.88
N GLY A 136 -5.32 -18.19 -3.13
CA GLY A 136 -6.18 -17.52 -4.10
C GLY A 136 -5.37 -16.87 -5.22
N TYR A 137 -5.70 -17.15 -6.47
CA TYR A 137 -5.33 -16.36 -7.65
C TYR A 137 -6.58 -15.62 -8.15
N MET A 138 -7.01 -14.63 -7.37
CA MET A 138 -8.39 -14.14 -7.35
C MET A 138 -8.48 -12.61 -7.40
N PRO A 139 -9.54 -12.04 -8.00
CA PRO A 139 -9.82 -10.61 -7.99
C PRO A 139 -10.39 -10.11 -6.65
N ASN A 140 -10.55 -8.79 -6.50
CA ASN A 140 -11.13 -8.18 -5.31
C ASN A 140 -12.66 -8.29 -5.30
N CYS A 141 -13.19 -9.47 -4.95
CA CYS A 141 -14.63 -9.75 -4.92
C CYS A 141 -15.07 -10.59 -3.71
N SER A 142 -16.38 -10.70 -3.50
CA SER A 142 -16.99 -11.38 -2.34
C SER A 142 -16.48 -12.82 -2.13
N GLU A 143 -16.35 -13.58 -3.21
CA GLU A 143 -15.91 -14.98 -3.22
C GLU A 143 -14.48 -15.15 -2.68
N THR A 144 -13.62 -14.14 -2.85
CA THR A 144 -12.25 -14.12 -2.32
C THR A 144 -12.25 -13.89 -0.81
N VAL A 145 -13.11 -13.00 -0.31
CA VAL A 145 -13.31 -12.76 1.13
C VAL A 145 -13.89 -14.00 1.80
N GLU A 146 -14.88 -14.64 1.17
CA GLU A 146 -15.50 -15.89 1.64
C GLU A 146 -14.49 -17.04 1.75
N ALA A 147 -13.67 -17.26 0.71
CA ALA A 147 -12.63 -18.29 0.72
C ALA A 147 -11.55 -18.02 1.79
N MET A 148 -11.15 -16.76 1.98
CA MET A 148 -10.17 -16.36 3.00
C MET A 148 -10.71 -16.56 4.42
N LEU A 149 -11.93 -16.07 4.70
CA LEU A 149 -12.52 -16.19 6.03
C LEU A 149 -12.90 -17.64 6.36
N ALA A 150 -13.34 -18.45 5.39
CA ALA A 150 -13.54 -19.89 5.59
C ALA A 150 -12.24 -20.63 5.88
N THR A 151 -11.14 -20.26 5.22
CA THR A 151 -9.79 -20.79 5.51
C THR A 151 -9.38 -20.45 6.95
N ALA A 152 -9.54 -19.19 7.37
CA ALA A 152 -9.23 -18.75 8.73
C ALA A 152 -10.15 -19.40 9.78
N ALA A 153 -11.43 -19.62 9.47
CA ALA A 153 -12.40 -20.26 10.36
C ALA A 153 -12.02 -21.71 10.71
N ILE A 154 -11.44 -22.47 9.78
CA ILE A 154 -10.92 -23.83 10.03
C ILE A 154 -9.47 -23.86 10.55
N GLY A 155 -8.87 -22.68 10.81
CA GLY A 155 -7.48 -22.56 11.25
C GLY A 155 -6.45 -22.88 10.17
N GLY A 156 -6.86 -22.89 8.89
CA GLY A 156 -5.96 -22.94 7.75
C GLY A 156 -5.21 -21.62 7.57
N VAL A 157 -4.24 -21.61 6.66
CA VAL A 157 -3.40 -20.44 6.37
C VAL A 157 -3.72 -19.92 4.97
N TRP A 158 -4.13 -18.67 4.87
CA TRP A 158 -4.47 -18.06 3.58
C TRP A 158 -3.25 -17.40 2.92
N THR A 159 -3.17 -17.52 1.60
CA THR A 159 -2.19 -16.78 0.78
C THR A 159 -2.84 -16.33 -0.52
N CYS A 160 -2.39 -15.21 -1.09
CA CYS A 160 -3.02 -14.66 -2.29
C CYS A 160 -1.99 -14.08 -3.28
N ALA A 161 -2.38 -14.07 -4.55
CA ALA A 161 -1.78 -13.29 -5.61
C ALA A 161 -2.92 -12.73 -6.48
N SER A 162 -2.84 -11.46 -6.87
CA SER A 162 -3.86 -10.86 -7.73
C SER A 162 -3.74 -11.35 -9.19
N THR A 163 -4.84 -11.26 -9.92
CA THR A 163 -5.02 -11.84 -11.28
C THR A 163 -4.19 -11.16 -12.39
N ASP A 164 -3.62 -9.99 -12.09
CA ASP A 164 -2.66 -9.28 -12.93
C ASP A 164 -1.27 -9.94 -12.96
N PHE A 165 -0.91 -10.73 -11.93
CA PHE A 165 0.37 -11.45 -11.92
C PHE A 165 0.52 -12.40 -13.11
N GLY A 166 1.74 -12.49 -13.63
CA GLY A 166 2.16 -13.53 -14.58
C GLY A 166 2.45 -14.86 -13.88
N VAL A 167 2.42 -15.97 -14.64
CA VAL A 167 2.59 -17.34 -14.09
C VAL A 167 3.83 -17.48 -13.22
N LYS A 168 4.99 -17.02 -13.70
CA LYS A 168 6.23 -17.01 -12.90
C LYS A 168 6.06 -16.26 -11.58
N GLY A 169 5.38 -15.11 -11.58
CA GLY A 169 5.14 -14.32 -10.37
C GLY A 169 4.24 -15.02 -9.34
N VAL A 170 3.33 -15.89 -9.80
CA VAL A 170 2.52 -16.78 -8.94
C VAL A 170 3.33 -17.98 -8.46
N LEU A 171 4.11 -18.62 -9.35
CA LEU A 171 4.91 -19.80 -8.99
C LEU A 171 6.07 -19.48 -8.05
N ASP A 172 6.75 -18.34 -8.25
CA ASP A 172 7.76 -17.79 -7.32
C ASP A 172 7.20 -17.62 -5.88
N ARG A 173 5.88 -17.60 -5.71
CA ARG A 173 5.15 -17.48 -4.43
C ARG A 173 4.63 -18.83 -3.95
N PHE A 174 3.73 -19.45 -4.71
CA PHE A 174 2.97 -20.61 -4.26
C PHE A 174 3.80 -21.89 -4.14
N THR A 175 4.88 -22.04 -4.92
CA THR A 175 5.79 -23.20 -4.76
C THR A 175 6.50 -23.20 -3.41
N GLN A 176 6.73 -22.03 -2.79
CA GLN A 176 7.37 -21.93 -1.47
C GLN A 176 6.46 -22.38 -0.32
N VAL A 177 5.14 -22.29 -0.50
CA VAL A 177 4.13 -22.56 0.54
C VAL A 177 3.27 -23.81 0.28
N ARG A 178 3.38 -24.41 -0.91
CA ARG A 178 2.80 -25.72 -1.28
C ARG A 178 1.30 -25.84 -0.91
N PRO A 179 0.43 -24.99 -1.48
CA PRO A 179 -0.99 -24.97 -1.13
C PRO A 179 -1.70 -26.27 -1.48
N LYS A 180 -2.67 -26.66 -0.65
CA LYS A 180 -3.53 -27.84 -0.88
C LYS A 180 -4.78 -27.50 -1.67
N VAL A 181 -5.18 -26.24 -1.73
CA VAL A 181 -6.31 -25.75 -2.54
C VAL A 181 -5.90 -24.44 -3.22
N LEU A 182 -6.29 -24.28 -4.48
CA LEU A 182 -6.17 -23.03 -5.22
C LEU A 182 -7.56 -22.56 -5.68
N PHE A 183 -7.99 -21.39 -5.22
CA PHE A 183 -9.14 -20.67 -5.77
C PHE A 183 -8.67 -19.79 -6.94
N SER A 184 -9.43 -19.75 -8.04
CA SER A 184 -9.17 -18.90 -9.21
C SER A 184 -10.49 -18.53 -9.91
N CYS A 185 -10.44 -17.61 -10.87
CA CYS A 185 -11.51 -17.40 -11.84
C CYS A 185 -11.09 -17.74 -13.27
N ASP A 186 -12.05 -17.76 -14.19
CA ASP A 186 -11.90 -18.07 -15.62
C ASP A 186 -11.31 -16.91 -16.43
N PHE A 187 -11.79 -15.69 -16.18
CA PHE A 187 -11.23 -14.43 -16.69
C PHE A 187 -11.41 -13.30 -15.67
N VAL A 188 -10.83 -12.13 -15.94
CA VAL A 188 -11.19 -10.86 -15.27
C VAL A 188 -11.46 -9.77 -16.29
N VAL A 189 -12.13 -8.68 -15.89
CA VAL A 189 -12.35 -7.51 -16.74
C VAL A 189 -11.69 -6.30 -16.10
N TYR A 190 -10.65 -5.76 -16.72
CA TYR A 190 -9.95 -4.57 -16.23
C TYR A 190 -9.81 -3.54 -17.36
N ASN A 191 -10.04 -2.27 -17.06
CA ASN A 191 -9.91 -1.17 -18.03
C ASN A 191 -10.69 -1.42 -19.35
N GLY A 192 -11.88 -2.01 -19.26
CA GLY A 192 -12.74 -2.39 -20.39
C GLY A 192 -12.30 -3.63 -21.19
N LYS A 193 -11.18 -4.28 -20.84
CA LYS A 193 -10.63 -5.45 -21.55
C LYS A 193 -10.84 -6.74 -20.75
N ILE A 194 -11.08 -7.83 -21.47
CA ILE A 194 -11.16 -9.19 -20.91
C ILE A 194 -9.75 -9.78 -20.86
N TYR A 195 -9.36 -10.34 -19.72
CA TYR A 195 -8.12 -11.06 -19.51
C TYR A 195 -8.41 -12.51 -19.13
N PRO A 196 -8.34 -13.47 -20.06
CA PRO A 196 -8.50 -14.89 -19.77
C PRO A 196 -7.39 -15.39 -18.82
N LEU A 197 -7.76 -16.20 -17.83
CA LEU A 197 -6.82 -16.77 -16.85
C LEU A 197 -6.60 -18.28 -17.03
N ILE A 198 -7.49 -19.00 -17.73
CA ILE A 198 -7.43 -20.47 -17.83
C ILE A 198 -6.09 -21.01 -18.31
N GLU A 199 -5.47 -20.42 -19.34
CA GLU A 199 -4.16 -20.90 -19.83
C GLU A 199 -3.02 -20.61 -18.85
N LYS A 200 -3.05 -19.46 -18.15
CA LYS A 200 -2.13 -19.20 -17.02
C LYS A 200 -2.34 -20.23 -15.90
N LEU A 201 -3.61 -20.53 -15.59
CA LEU A 201 -3.98 -21.44 -14.50
C LEU A 201 -3.53 -22.88 -14.78
N LYS A 202 -3.62 -23.36 -16.02
CA LYS A 202 -3.05 -24.65 -16.46
C LYS A 202 -1.55 -24.75 -16.15
N GLU A 203 -0.78 -23.72 -16.49
CA GLU A 203 0.67 -23.66 -16.27
C GLU A 203 1.02 -23.52 -14.77
N ILE A 204 0.19 -22.80 -14.00
CA ILE A 204 0.34 -22.70 -12.53
C ILE A 204 0.09 -24.06 -11.87
N VAL A 205 -1.02 -24.73 -12.20
CA VAL A 205 -1.44 -26.00 -11.56
C VAL A 205 -0.49 -27.14 -11.87
N SER A 206 0.06 -27.23 -13.10
CA SER A 206 1.04 -28.26 -13.46
C SER A 206 2.34 -28.19 -12.63
N SER A 207 2.63 -27.03 -12.04
CA SER A 207 3.80 -26.79 -11.20
C SER A 207 3.51 -26.84 -9.68
N LEU A 208 2.28 -27.20 -9.28
CA LEU A 208 1.82 -27.26 -7.88
C LEU A 208 1.24 -28.66 -7.56
N PRO A 209 2.09 -29.70 -7.40
CA PRO A 209 1.66 -31.10 -7.32
C PRO A 209 0.90 -31.48 -6.03
N ASP A 210 0.89 -30.63 -5.01
CA ASP A 210 0.23 -30.89 -3.71
C ASP A 210 -1.25 -30.48 -3.67
N LEU A 211 -1.77 -29.91 -4.78
CA LEU A 211 -3.15 -29.46 -4.89
C LEU A 211 -4.14 -30.63 -4.85
N LYS A 212 -4.96 -30.67 -3.81
CA LYS A 212 -6.13 -31.55 -3.69
C LYS A 212 -7.30 -31.10 -4.56
N ALA A 213 -7.45 -29.78 -4.75
CA ALA A 213 -8.52 -29.18 -5.53
C ALA A 213 -8.13 -27.83 -6.13
N VAL A 214 -8.64 -27.53 -7.32
CA VAL A 214 -8.58 -26.21 -7.97
C VAL A 214 -10.00 -25.70 -8.15
N VAL A 215 -10.43 -24.78 -7.29
CA VAL A 215 -11.81 -24.27 -7.30
C VAL A 215 -11.88 -23.05 -8.22
N VAL A 216 -12.61 -23.17 -9.33
CA VAL A 216 -12.69 -22.12 -10.36
C VAL A 216 -14.08 -21.48 -10.36
N MET A 217 -14.14 -20.16 -10.16
CA MET A 217 -15.37 -19.38 -10.30
C MET A 217 -15.57 -18.85 -11.72
N ASN A 218 -16.83 -18.81 -12.17
CA ASN A 218 -17.21 -18.08 -13.38
C ASN A 218 -17.32 -16.59 -13.03
N TYR A 219 -16.43 -15.76 -13.57
CA TYR A 219 -16.26 -14.36 -13.15
C TYR A 219 -17.51 -13.51 -13.36
N LYS A 220 -18.14 -13.66 -14.53
CA LYS A 220 -19.55 -13.30 -14.75
C LYS A 220 -20.41 -14.51 -14.44
N LYS A 221 -21.48 -14.32 -13.66
CA LYS A 221 -22.47 -15.35 -13.30
C LYS A 221 -23.39 -15.72 -14.49
N THR A 222 -22.80 -16.08 -15.62
CA THR A 222 -23.53 -16.62 -16.79
C THR A 222 -23.85 -18.09 -16.56
N GLU A 223 -25.07 -18.50 -16.93
CA GLU A 223 -25.63 -19.83 -16.64
C GLU A 223 -24.90 -21.01 -17.32
N SER A 224 -23.98 -20.75 -18.25
CA SER A 224 -23.13 -21.76 -18.86
C SER A 224 -22.15 -22.35 -17.83
N ASP A 225 -22.44 -23.55 -17.34
CA ASP A 225 -21.53 -24.36 -16.52
C ASP A 225 -20.29 -24.76 -17.33
N VAL A 226 -19.27 -23.89 -17.35
CA VAL A 226 -17.97 -24.16 -18.00
C VAL A 226 -17.25 -25.26 -17.20
N VAL A 227 -16.92 -26.36 -17.87
CA VAL A 227 -16.24 -27.52 -17.27
C VAL A 227 -14.75 -27.47 -17.60
N PHE A 228 -13.91 -27.22 -16.60
CA PHE A 228 -12.46 -27.02 -16.75
C PHE A 228 -11.66 -28.32 -16.88
N LYS A 229 -12.10 -29.26 -17.74
CA LYS A 229 -11.57 -30.64 -17.84
C LYS A 229 -10.05 -30.75 -18.01
N ASP A 230 -9.43 -29.76 -18.64
CA ASP A 230 -7.99 -29.70 -18.88
C ASP A 230 -7.15 -29.36 -17.63
N ILE A 231 -7.78 -28.94 -16.53
CA ILE A 231 -7.12 -28.58 -15.28
C ILE A 231 -7.29 -29.73 -14.27
N PRO A 232 -6.20 -30.42 -13.86
CA PRO A 232 -6.25 -31.47 -12.86
C PRO A 232 -6.91 -31.00 -11.57
N THR A 233 -7.68 -31.90 -10.94
CA THR A 233 -8.42 -31.66 -9.67
C THR A 233 -9.34 -30.43 -9.67
N SER A 234 -9.72 -29.92 -10.85
CA SER A 234 -10.59 -28.74 -10.93
C SER A 234 -12.05 -29.04 -10.57
N ILE A 235 -12.67 -28.08 -9.88
CA ILE A 235 -14.07 -28.10 -9.44
C ILE A 235 -14.65 -26.72 -9.73
N ASN A 236 -15.84 -26.64 -10.34
CA ASN A 236 -16.52 -25.34 -10.46
C ASN A 236 -16.94 -24.86 -9.05
N LEU A 237 -16.82 -23.56 -8.75
CA LEU A 237 -17.21 -23.00 -7.45
C LEU A 237 -18.64 -23.40 -7.04
N LYS A 238 -19.57 -23.45 -8.00
CA LYS A 238 -20.97 -23.89 -7.79
C LYS A 238 -21.04 -25.32 -7.24
N ASP A 239 -20.26 -26.23 -7.80
CA ASP A 239 -20.26 -27.65 -7.39
C ASP A 239 -19.45 -27.88 -6.11
N PHE A 240 -18.37 -27.11 -5.91
CA PHE A 240 -17.64 -27.07 -4.63
C PHE A 240 -18.60 -26.69 -3.49
N LEU A 241 -19.43 -25.66 -3.67
CA LEU A 241 -20.37 -25.20 -2.64
C LEU A 241 -21.52 -26.17 -2.36
N LYS A 242 -22.05 -26.86 -3.39
CA LYS A 242 -23.01 -27.96 -3.21
C LYS A 242 -22.48 -29.07 -2.30
N MET A 243 -21.16 -29.25 -2.21
CA MET A 243 -20.57 -30.17 -1.23
C MET A 243 -20.91 -29.71 0.19
N GLY A 244 -20.85 -28.42 0.49
CA GLY A 244 -21.16 -27.84 1.80
C GLY A 244 -22.65 -27.70 2.13
N GLU A 245 -23.52 -27.49 1.13
CA GLU A 245 -24.95 -27.14 1.32
C GLU A 245 -25.74 -28.12 2.23
N ASN A 246 -25.44 -29.42 2.17
CA ASN A 246 -26.13 -30.47 2.95
C ASN A 246 -25.56 -30.69 4.37
N CYS A 247 -24.86 -29.72 4.95
CA CYS A 247 -24.43 -29.74 6.35
C CYS A 247 -25.36 -28.88 7.21
N ASP A 248 -25.33 -29.07 8.53
CA ASP A 248 -26.02 -28.20 9.47
C ASP A 248 -25.30 -26.83 9.51
N ASN A 249 -25.66 -25.95 8.58
CA ASN A 249 -24.98 -24.68 8.35
C ASN A 249 -25.29 -23.62 9.43
N SER A 250 -26.12 -23.95 10.42
CA SER A 250 -26.63 -23.03 11.45
C SER A 250 -25.56 -22.46 12.39
N SER A 251 -24.40 -23.11 12.52
CA SER A 251 -23.25 -22.55 13.25
C SER A 251 -21.90 -23.01 12.70
N ILE A 252 -21.00 -22.05 12.52
CA ILE A 252 -19.61 -22.34 12.16
C ILE A 252 -18.86 -22.76 13.43
N GLU A 253 -18.37 -24.01 13.45
CA GLU A 253 -17.40 -24.45 14.45
C GLU A 253 -16.02 -23.85 14.12
N PHE A 254 -15.71 -22.71 14.72
CA PHE A 254 -14.44 -21.99 14.55
C PHE A 254 -13.29 -22.70 15.27
N ALA A 255 -12.23 -23.03 14.53
CA ALA A 255 -11.03 -23.66 15.07
C ALA A 255 -10.29 -22.69 16.00
N GLN A 256 -10.27 -23.02 17.28
CA GLN A 256 -9.59 -22.23 18.30
C GLN A 256 -8.07 -22.51 18.24
N VAL A 257 -7.29 -21.46 17.99
CA VAL A 257 -5.84 -21.55 17.74
C VAL A 257 -5.06 -20.61 18.67
N THR A 258 -3.75 -20.81 18.78
CA THR A 258 -2.88 -19.95 19.60
C THR A 258 -2.79 -18.55 18.99
N PHE A 259 -2.45 -17.54 19.80
CA PHE A 259 -2.20 -16.18 19.31
C PHE A 259 -1.20 -16.15 18.14
N SER A 260 -0.10 -16.90 18.26
CA SER A 260 0.96 -17.02 17.26
C SER A 260 0.67 -17.98 16.09
N HIS A 261 -0.53 -18.57 16.00
CA HIS A 261 -0.88 -19.49 14.90
C HIS A 261 -0.89 -18.76 13.55
N PRO A 262 -0.30 -19.31 12.47
CA PRO A 262 -0.27 -18.65 11.16
C PRO A 262 -1.67 -18.38 10.59
N LEU A 263 -1.90 -17.14 10.13
CA LEU A 263 -3.12 -16.69 9.45
C LEU A 263 -2.86 -16.42 7.97
N PHE A 264 -1.88 -15.56 7.68
CA PHE A 264 -1.56 -15.12 6.32
C PHE A 264 -0.12 -15.44 5.94
N VAL A 265 0.09 -15.83 4.68
CA VAL A 265 1.40 -15.72 4.02
C VAL A 265 1.33 -14.67 2.91
N MET A 266 2.07 -13.57 3.12
CA MET A 266 2.24 -12.46 2.19
C MET A 266 3.65 -12.48 1.58
N TYR A 267 3.90 -11.66 0.56
CA TYR A 267 5.16 -11.69 -0.20
C TYR A 267 5.72 -10.29 -0.45
N SER A 268 6.96 -10.02 0.00
CA SER A 268 7.66 -8.78 -0.36
C SER A 268 8.42 -8.91 -1.69
N SER A 269 8.46 -7.83 -2.45
CA SER A 269 9.21 -7.71 -3.71
C SER A 269 10.70 -7.51 -3.43
N GLY A 270 11.40 -8.60 -3.09
CA GLY A 270 12.86 -8.59 -2.91
C GLY A 270 13.58 -8.19 -4.20
N THR A 271 14.50 -7.23 -4.10
CA THR A 271 15.30 -6.72 -5.24
C THR A 271 16.41 -7.68 -5.70
N THR A 272 16.75 -8.69 -4.90
CA THR A 272 17.93 -9.55 -5.06
C THR A 272 17.65 -11.06 -5.09
N GLY A 273 16.38 -11.50 -5.12
CA GLY A 273 16.04 -12.92 -5.10
C GLY A 273 14.55 -13.22 -5.31
N THR A 274 14.13 -14.45 -5.00
CA THR A 274 12.70 -14.82 -4.97
C THR A 274 11.94 -14.01 -3.90
N PRO A 275 10.62 -13.76 -4.08
CA PRO A 275 9.82 -13.01 -3.10
C PRO A 275 9.91 -13.64 -1.70
N LYS A 276 10.11 -12.84 -0.66
CA LYS A 276 10.21 -13.36 0.71
C LYS A 276 8.81 -13.64 1.25
N CYS A 277 8.54 -14.88 1.67
CA CYS A 277 7.31 -15.22 2.37
C CYS A 277 7.33 -14.63 3.78
N MET A 278 6.33 -13.81 4.11
CA MET A 278 6.13 -13.19 5.42
C MET A 278 4.88 -13.80 6.04
N VAL A 279 5.01 -14.36 7.24
CA VAL A 279 3.91 -15.05 7.93
C VAL A 279 3.39 -14.17 9.05
N HIS A 280 2.10 -13.88 9.02
CA HIS A 280 1.40 -13.11 10.04
C HIS A 280 0.48 -14.02 10.86
N SER A 281 0.44 -13.81 12.17
CA SER A 281 -0.30 -14.67 13.10
C SER A 281 -1.76 -14.23 13.27
N VAL A 282 -2.62 -15.14 13.69
CA VAL A 282 -4.05 -14.90 13.96
C VAL A 282 -4.25 -13.75 14.93
N GLY A 283 -3.60 -13.83 16.10
CA GLY A 283 -3.74 -12.83 17.14
C GLY A 283 -3.04 -11.52 16.80
N GLY A 284 -1.81 -11.59 16.30
CA GLY A 284 -1.00 -10.40 15.98
C GLY A 284 -1.64 -9.54 14.90
N THR A 285 -2.15 -10.17 13.83
CA THR A 285 -2.89 -9.44 12.77
C THR A 285 -4.17 -8.83 13.32
N LEU A 286 -4.95 -9.61 14.08
CA LEU A 286 -6.25 -9.16 14.59
C LEU A 286 -6.10 -7.96 15.54
N ILE A 287 -5.24 -8.05 16.56
CA ILE A 287 -5.11 -7.00 17.56
C ILE A 287 -4.52 -5.72 16.96
N LYS A 288 -3.56 -5.85 16.02
CA LYS A 288 -2.97 -4.69 15.36
C LYS A 288 -3.96 -3.99 14.43
N HIS A 289 -4.71 -4.73 13.62
CA HIS A 289 -5.72 -4.11 12.76
C HIS A 289 -6.88 -3.51 13.59
N LEU A 290 -7.27 -4.12 14.72
CA LEU A 290 -8.28 -3.53 15.61
C LEU A 290 -7.78 -2.26 16.31
N GLU A 291 -6.51 -2.21 16.74
CA GLU A 291 -5.88 -0.98 17.25
C GLU A 291 -5.89 0.14 16.20
N GLU A 292 -5.43 -0.16 14.98
CA GLU A 292 -5.39 0.82 13.90
C GLU A 292 -6.78 1.31 13.49
N HIS A 293 -7.74 0.40 13.29
CA HIS A 293 -9.08 0.79 12.85
C HIS A 293 -9.86 1.50 13.96
N VAL A 294 -9.97 0.89 15.14
CA VAL A 294 -10.80 1.44 16.22
C VAL A 294 -10.19 2.70 16.80
N ILE A 295 -8.87 2.73 17.06
CA ILE A 295 -8.22 3.82 17.81
C ILE A 295 -7.62 4.87 16.86
N GLN A 296 -6.69 4.50 15.97
CA GLN A 296 -6.03 5.48 15.10
C GLN A 296 -6.98 6.04 14.02
N GLY A 297 -7.77 5.17 13.39
CA GLY A 297 -8.71 5.52 12.33
C GLY A 297 -10.06 6.04 12.83
N ASN A 298 -10.39 5.83 14.11
CA ASN A 298 -11.70 6.11 14.69
C ASN A 298 -12.85 5.53 13.84
N VAL A 299 -12.64 4.32 13.30
CA VAL A 299 -13.59 3.57 12.46
C VAL A 299 -14.72 3.04 13.34
N LYS A 300 -15.95 3.15 12.86
CA LYS A 300 -17.16 2.75 13.59
C LYS A 300 -18.03 1.78 12.78
N ALA A 301 -19.05 1.22 13.43
CA ALA A 301 -19.97 0.27 12.79
C ALA A 301 -20.86 0.94 11.72
N GLU A 302 -21.10 2.24 11.85
CA GLU A 302 -21.82 3.08 10.89
C GLU A 302 -20.99 3.54 9.69
N ASP A 303 -19.67 3.28 9.67
CA ASP A 303 -18.82 3.65 8.54
C ASP A 303 -18.98 2.69 7.34
N VAL A 304 -18.83 3.25 6.14
CA VAL A 304 -18.73 2.52 4.86
C VAL A 304 -17.34 2.77 4.28
N MET A 305 -16.52 1.72 4.22
CA MET A 305 -15.12 1.82 3.83
C MET A 305 -14.86 1.22 2.44
N LEU A 306 -14.33 2.03 1.54
CA LEU A 306 -13.76 1.58 0.27
C LEU A 306 -12.25 1.71 0.35
N TYR A 307 -11.51 0.63 0.16
CA TYR A 307 -10.09 0.72 -0.20
C TYR A 307 -9.92 0.34 -1.68
N PHE A 308 -9.44 1.27 -2.52
CA PHE A 308 -9.01 0.91 -3.87
C PHE A 308 -7.70 0.11 -3.81
N THR A 309 -7.83 -1.21 -3.84
CA THR A 309 -6.73 -2.16 -3.66
C THR A 309 -6.95 -3.45 -4.45
N SER A 310 -5.87 -4.21 -4.70
CA SER A 310 -5.94 -5.58 -5.21
C SER A 310 -5.65 -6.59 -4.10
N THR A 311 -6.08 -7.83 -4.30
CA THR A 311 -5.86 -8.97 -3.40
C THR A 311 -4.39 -9.35 -3.19
N GLY A 312 -3.48 -8.81 -4.01
CA GLY A 312 -2.04 -8.97 -3.86
C GLY A 312 -1.39 -8.03 -2.82
N TRP A 313 -2.15 -7.06 -2.30
CA TRP A 313 -1.68 -6.05 -1.34
C TRP A 313 -2.22 -6.29 0.07
N MET A 314 -1.39 -6.00 1.09
CA MET A 314 -1.81 -6.10 2.50
C MET A 314 -3.01 -5.22 2.85
N LEU A 315 -3.24 -4.13 2.10
CA LEU A 315 -4.36 -3.22 2.25
C LEU A 315 -5.72 -3.92 2.04
N TRP A 316 -5.75 -5.02 1.27
CA TRP A 316 -6.95 -5.86 1.12
C TRP A 316 -7.25 -6.65 2.40
N ASN A 317 -6.22 -7.25 3.04
CA ASN A 317 -6.37 -7.92 4.32
C ASN A 317 -6.74 -6.94 5.44
N TRP A 318 -6.16 -5.74 5.41
CA TRP A 318 -6.44 -4.64 6.34
C TRP A 318 -7.88 -4.15 6.23
N LEU A 319 -8.38 -3.91 5.01
CA LEU A 319 -9.78 -3.56 4.74
C LEU A 319 -10.75 -4.61 5.31
N ILE A 320 -10.49 -5.91 5.13
CA ILE A 320 -11.41 -6.95 5.60
C ILE A 320 -11.51 -7.01 7.13
N SER A 321 -10.48 -6.56 7.86
CA SER A 321 -10.52 -6.55 9.32
C SER A 321 -11.52 -5.53 9.90
N THR A 322 -11.99 -4.53 9.14
CA THR A 322 -13.02 -3.59 9.63
C THR A 322 -14.40 -4.24 9.81
N LEU A 323 -14.68 -5.34 9.10
CA LEU A 323 -15.89 -6.14 9.35
C LEU A 323 -16.01 -6.58 10.81
N ALA A 324 -14.88 -6.74 11.51
CA ALA A 324 -14.85 -7.03 12.94
C ALA A 324 -15.43 -5.91 13.82
N ILE A 325 -15.58 -4.70 13.31
CA ILE A 325 -16.19 -3.54 13.99
C ILE A 325 -17.70 -3.46 13.66
N GLY A 326 -18.17 -4.23 12.66
CA GLY A 326 -19.49 -4.08 12.04
C GLY A 326 -19.51 -3.10 10.85
N THR A 327 -18.34 -2.55 10.50
CA THR A 327 -18.16 -1.59 9.40
C THR A 327 -18.47 -2.23 8.05
N ALA A 328 -19.17 -1.48 7.19
CA ALA A 328 -19.45 -1.86 5.81
C ALA A 328 -18.18 -1.77 4.94
N ILE A 329 -17.95 -2.72 4.03
CA ILE A 329 -16.82 -2.66 3.07
C ILE A 329 -17.28 -2.69 1.62
N VAL A 330 -16.58 -1.93 0.77
CA VAL A 330 -16.77 -1.94 -0.69
C VAL A 330 -15.63 -2.72 -1.34
N LEU A 331 -15.98 -3.81 -2.02
CA LEU A 331 -15.09 -4.61 -2.85
C LEU A 331 -15.23 -4.12 -4.30
N TYR A 332 -14.16 -3.55 -4.84
CA TYR A 332 -14.13 -2.98 -6.18
C TYR A 332 -13.07 -3.70 -7.03
N ASP A 333 -13.54 -4.28 -8.14
CA ASP A 333 -12.71 -4.99 -9.12
C ASP A 333 -12.84 -4.31 -10.49
N GLY A 334 -12.00 -3.30 -10.71
CA GLY A 334 -12.05 -2.46 -11.91
C GLY A 334 -10.89 -1.48 -12.01
N SER A 335 -10.82 -0.77 -13.14
CA SER A 335 -9.87 0.33 -13.33
C SER A 335 -10.51 1.61 -12.78
N PRO A 336 -9.86 2.35 -11.87
CA PRO A 336 -10.43 3.53 -11.22
C PRO A 336 -10.50 4.76 -12.15
N LEU A 337 -10.26 4.54 -13.46
CA LEU A 337 -10.25 5.52 -14.54
C LEU A 337 -11.20 5.12 -15.69
N VAL A 338 -11.96 4.02 -15.56
CA VAL A 338 -12.86 3.48 -16.61
C VAL A 338 -14.22 3.09 -16.01
N PRO A 339 -15.36 3.56 -16.56
CA PRO A 339 -15.53 4.25 -17.84
C PRO A 339 -14.88 5.63 -17.95
N ASP A 340 -14.72 6.33 -16.83
CA ASP A 340 -14.10 7.66 -16.77
C ASP A 340 -13.45 7.94 -15.40
N LEU A 341 -12.90 9.14 -15.22
CA LEU A 341 -12.19 9.55 -14.00
C LEU A 341 -13.09 9.65 -12.76
N ASN A 342 -14.41 9.81 -12.95
CA ASN A 342 -15.38 9.86 -11.87
C ASN A 342 -15.80 8.47 -11.40
N THR A 343 -15.29 7.38 -11.96
CA THR A 343 -15.69 6.01 -11.59
C THR A 343 -15.66 5.76 -10.07
N VAL A 344 -14.59 6.17 -9.39
CA VAL A 344 -14.46 6.01 -7.93
C VAL A 344 -15.31 7.05 -7.18
N TRP A 345 -15.43 8.28 -7.68
CA TRP A 345 -16.26 9.33 -7.09
C TRP A 345 -17.76 9.01 -7.14
N ASN A 346 -18.21 8.44 -8.25
CA ASN A 346 -19.56 7.92 -8.43
C ASN A 346 -19.81 6.76 -7.46
N LEU A 347 -18.85 5.84 -7.30
CA LEU A 347 -18.94 4.74 -6.34
C LEU A 347 -19.00 5.24 -4.88
N ILE A 348 -18.22 6.27 -4.53
CA ILE A 348 -18.27 6.93 -3.21
C ILE A 348 -19.65 7.53 -2.95
N SER A 349 -20.21 8.24 -3.93
CA SER A 349 -21.51 8.89 -3.84
C SER A 349 -22.68 7.89 -3.83
N GLU A 350 -22.64 6.86 -4.67
CA GLU A 350 -23.69 5.83 -4.80
C GLU A 350 -23.78 4.97 -3.53
N LEU A 351 -22.65 4.64 -2.92
CA LEU A 351 -22.57 3.73 -1.77
C LEU A 351 -22.42 4.45 -0.43
N ASN A 352 -22.44 5.79 -0.41
CA ASN A 352 -22.23 6.64 0.77
C ASN A 352 -20.93 6.29 1.52
N VAL A 353 -19.82 6.11 0.80
CA VAL A 353 -18.50 5.80 1.38
C VAL A 353 -18.06 6.92 2.32
N THR A 354 -17.93 6.60 3.60
CA THR A 354 -17.50 7.54 4.65
C THR A 354 -15.98 7.58 4.80
N ILE A 355 -15.28 6.51 4.39
CA ILE A 355 -13.82 6.37 4.46
C ILE A 355 -13.28 5.86 3.12
N LEU A 356 -12.48 6.68 2.43
CA LEU A 356 -11.77 6.29 1.20
C LEU A 356 -10.29 5.98 1.47
N GLY A 357 -9.93 4.72 1.28
CA GLY A 357 -8.57 4.21 1.15
C GLY A 357 -8.08 4.20 -0.30
N THR A 358 -6.92 4.78 -0.59
CA THR A 358 -6.30 4.73 -1.94
C THR A 358 -4.80 5.10 -1.88
N GLY A 359 -4.10 5.08 -3.02
CA GLY A 359 -2.67 5.38 -3.12
C GLY A 359 -2.38 6.69 -3.86
N ALA A 360 -1.27 7.34 -3.50
CA ALA A 360 -0.82 8.63 -4.04
C ALA A 360 -0.97 8.69 -5.55
N LYS A 361 -0.43 7.72 -6.30
CA LYS A 361 -0.45 7.83 -7.77
C LYS A 361 -1.84 7.92 -8.37
N TRP A 362 -2.89 7.32 -7.76
CA TRP A 362 -4.26 7.55 -8.23
C TRP A 362 -4.69 8.99 -7.98
N ILE A 363 -4.40 9.54 -6.80
CA ILE A 363 -4.80 10.91 -6.50
C ILE A 363 -3.87 11.95 -7.18
N SER A 364 -2.57 11.73 -7.37
CA SER A 364 -1.74 12.61 -8.22
C SER A 364 -2.15 12.56 -9.70
N ILE A 365 -2.74 11.45 -10.18
CA ILE A 365 -3.46 11.41 -11.47
C ILE A 365 -4.76 12.23 -11.41
N MET A 366 -5.38 12.32 -10.24
CA MET A 366 -6.42 13.29 -9.94
C MET A 366 -5.90 14.69 -9.55
N GLU A 367 -4.59 14.99 -9.39
CA GLU A 367 -3.99 16.33 -9.08
C GLU A 367 -3.40 17.03 -10.30
N SER A 368 -2.72 16.27 -11.14
CA SER A 368 -2.59 16.60 -12.56
C SER A 368 -3.99 16.83 -13.21
N LYS A 369 -5.07 16.49 -12.47
CA LYS A 369 -6.47 16.83 -12.73
C LYS A 369 -7.22 17.45 -11.50
N GLN A 370 -6.50 17.97 -10.48
CA GLN A 370 -6.87 18.73 -9.25
C GLN A 370 -7.30 18.13 -7.83
N LEU A 371 -6.63 17.14 -7.17
CA LEU A 371 -6.74 16.64 -5.73
C LEU A 371 -5.44 15.89 -5.24
N GLU A 372 -5.03 15.69 -3.93
CA GLU A 372 -3.69 15.03 -3.58
C GLU A 372 -3.37 14.45 -2.12
N PRO A 373 -2.89 13.16 -1.91
CA PRO A 373 -2.12 12.67 -0.70
C PRO A 373 -1.27 11.30 -0.72
N SER A 374 -0.43 10.94 0.32
CA SER A 374 -0.38 9.62 1.11
C SER A 374 0.94 9.09 1.85
N GLY A 375 0.98 7.87 2.50
CA GLY A 375 2.19 7.13 3.06
C GLY A 375 2.12 5.67 3.70
N THR A 376 2.98 4.66 3.39
CA THR A 376 2.70 3.16 3.50
C THR A 376 3.25 2.16 4.58
N ASP A 377 4.57 1.87 4.67
CA ASP A 377 5.11 0.51 4.30
C ASP A 377 5.39 -0.62 5.37
N ILE A 378 4.81 -0.68 6.59
CA ILE A 378 5.11 -1.71 7.65
C ILE A 378 3.92 -2.54 8.20
N ILE A 379 2.85 -2.70 7.42
CA ILE A 379 1.53 -3.14 7.93
C ILE A 379 1.11 -2.23 9.10
N GLY A 380 0.98 -0.95 8.73
CA GLY A 380 1.05 0.22 9.60
C GLY A 380 2.07 1.21 9.02
N CYS A 381 2.30 2.36 9.68
CA CYS A 381 3.30 3.34 9.25
C CYS A 381 4.27 3.67 10.40
N PHE A 382 5.54 3.99 10.07
CA PHE A 382 6.47 4.53 11.06
C PHE A 382 6.13 5.97 11.49
N ALA A 383 5.55 6.72 10.55
CA ALA A 383 5.03 8.07 10.73
C ALA A 383 3.82 8.26 9.81
N GLY A 384 2.92 9.18 10.13
CA GLY A 384 1.74 9.43 9.32
C GLY A 384 0.93 10.63 9.80
N ILE A 385 -0.38 10.59 9.52
CA ILE A 385 -1.34 11.57 10.00
C ILE A 385 -1.61 11.37 11.48
N ASN A 386 -1.58 12.46 12.24
CA ASN A 386 -2.09 12.52 13.60
C ASN A 386 -3.07 13.68 13.66
N VAL A 387 -4.34 13.35 13.89
CA VAL A 387 -5.41 14.34 13.90
C VAL A 387 -5.16 15.45 14.91
N THR A 388 -4.47 15.20 16.03
CA THR A 388 -4.23 16.20 17.09
C THR A 388 -3.17 17.25 16.77
N LEU A 389 -2.32 17.00 15.75
CA LEU A 389 -1.16 17.80 15.40
C LEU A 389 -1.42 18.70 14.17
N PRO A 390 -0.62 19.77 14.00
CA PRO A 390 -0.61 20.55 12.75
C PRO A 390 -0.07 19.74 11.56
N VAL A 391 -0.52 20.07 10.36
CA VAL A 391 0.09 19.61 9.09
C VAL A 391 1.06 20.67 8.58
N HIS A 392 2.34 20.31 8.43
CA HIS A 392 3.40 21.17 7.90
C HIS A 392 3.75 20.78 6.45
N ARG A 393 4.17 21.76 5.64
CA ARG A 393 4.45 21.54 4.21
C ARG A 393 5.68 20.63 4.03
N GLY A 394 5.48 19.49 3.37
CA GLY A 394 6.56 18.53 3.08
C GLY A 394 6.93 17.63 4.26
N GLU A 395 6.20 17.72 5.37
CA GLU A 395 6.43 16.91 6.57
C GLU A 395 5.28 15.92 6.78
N ILE A 396 5.64 14.68 7.12
CA ILE A 396 4.75 13.72 7.75
C ILE A 396 4.59 14.15 9.21
N GLN A 397 3.35 14.31 9.69
CA GLN A 397 3.06 15.06 10.91
C GLN A 397 3.81 14.55 12.16
N CYS A 398 3.80 13.24 12.40
CA CYS A 398 4.57 12.65 13.48
C CYS A 398 4.87 11.17 13.27
N ARG A 399 5.79 10.68 14.09
CA ARG A 399 6.04 9.25 14.34
C ARG A 399 4.84 8.62 15.04
N PHE A 400 4.50 7.38 14.70
CA PHE A 400 3.32 6.69 15.22
C PHE A 400 3.53 6.03 16.59
N LEU A 401 2.43 5.64 17.25
CA LEU A 401 2.50 4.94 18.54
C LEU A 401 3.31 3.65 18.45
N GLY A 402 4.08 3.32 19.49
CA GLY A 402 4.97 2.15 19.50
C GLY A 402 6.23 2.26 18.63
N MET A 403 6.35 3.28 17.78
CA MET A 403 7.43 3.39 16.79
C MET A 403 8.56 4.29 17.29
N ALA A 404 9.69 3.68 17.69
CA ALA A 404 10.90 4.39 18.13
C ALA A 404 11.75 4.84 16.92
N VAL A 405 11.20 5.75 16.12
CA VAL A 405 11.76 6.16 14.83
C VAL A 405 12.73 7.32 14.96
N GLU A 406 13.88 7.19 14.31
CA GLU A 406 14.98 8.16 14.29
C GLU A 406 15.51 8.32 12.85
N SER A 407 16.22 9.42 12.59
CA SER A 407 17.05 9.59 11.40
C SER A 407 18.51 9.47 11.83
N TRP A 408 19.27 8.56 11.24
CA TRP A 408 20.66 8.27 11.62
C TRP A 408 21.65 8.71 10.55
N ASP A 409 22.66 9.50 10.93
CA ASP A 409 23.80 9.73 10.05
C ASP A 409 24.57 8.41 9.83
N GLU A 410 24.98 8.15 8.59
CA GLU A 410 25.58 6.86 8.21
C GLU A 410 27.06 6.74 8.64
N GLU A 411 27.80 7.85 8.68
CA GLU A 411 29.22 7.88 9.11
C GLU A 411 29.36 7.84 10.64
N VAL A 412 28.50 8.58 11.35
CA VAL A 412 28.49 8.70 12.82
C VAL A 412 27.70 7.55 13.46
N GLY A 413 26.71 6.99 12.76
CA GLY A 413 25.89 5.87 13.23
C GLY A 413 25.00 6.22 14.43
N LYS A 414 24.44 7.44 14.45
CA LYS A 414 23.63 7.97 15.56
C LYS A 414 22.51 8.89 15.07
N SER A 415 21.51 9.07 15.93
CA SER A 415 20.42 10.04 15.77
C SER A 415 20.91 11.45 15.42
N VAL A 416 20.30 12.04 14.40
CA VAL A 416 20.43 13.45 14.01
C VAL A 416 19.05 14.09 13.86
N LEU A 417 18.99 15.41 14.08
CA LEU A 417 17.80 16.25 13.89
C LEU A 417 18.16 17.42 12.99
N ASP A 418 17.22 17.88 12.17
CA ASP A 418 17.39 18.91 11.14
C ASP A 418 18.46 18.60 10.05
N GLU A 419 19.06 17.41 10.12
CA GLU A 419 20.01 16.84 9.16
C GLU A 419 19.43 15.57 8.50
N SER A 420 19.98 15.18 7.35
CA SER A 420 19.47 14.08 6.53
C SER A 420 20.19 12.77 6.86
N GLY A 421 19.43 11.70 7.11
CA GLY A 421 19.95 10.41 7.55
C GLY A 421 19.04 9.24 7.20
N GLU A 422 19.47 8.03 7.58
CA GLU A 422 18.73 6.78 7.39
C GLU A 422 17.54 6.69 8.35
N LEU A 423 16.34 6.40 7.84
CA LEU A 423 15.16 6.14 8.65
C LEU A 423 15.28 4.77 9.33
N VAL A 424 15.47 4.81 10.64
CA VAL A 424 15.62 3.62 11.48
C VAL A 424 14.52 3.53 12.54
N CYS A 425 14.29 2.32 13.05
CA CYS A 425 13.49 2.11 14.26
C CYS A 425 14.32 1.34 15.30
N VAL A 426 14.56 1.97 16.46
CA VAL A 426 15.52 1.47 17.47
C VAL A 426 14.90 0.57 18.55
N LYS A 427 13.59 0.29 18.47
CA LYS A 427 12.88 -0.63 19.37
C LYS A 427 11.98 -1.62 18.59
N PRO A 428 11.73 -2.83 19.14
CA PRO A 428 10.68 -3.72 18.64
C PRO A 428 9.30 -3.04 18.60
N PHE A 429 8.53 -3.39 17.56
CA PHE A 429 7.13 -3.01 17.38
C PHE A 429 6.32 -4.25 16.94
N PRO A 430 5.04 -4.41 17.30
CA PRO A 430 4.37 -5.72 17.17
C PRO A 430 4.02 -6.17 15.75
N SER A 431 3.98 -5.25 14.77
CA SER A 431 3.86 -5.61 13.34
C SER A 431 5.22 -5.92 12.68
N MET A 432 6.33 -5.85 13.42
CA MET A 432 7.66 -6.18 12.90
C MET A 432 7.68 -7.64 12.40
N PRO A 433 8.20 -7.91 11.19
CA PRO A 433 8.17 -9.25 10.62
C PRO A 433 8.85 -10.29 11.50
N VAL A 434 8.07 -11.22 12.04
CA VAL A 434 8.47 -12.38 12.86
C VAL A 434 9.76 -13.01 12.33
N ARG A 435 9.84 -13.32 11.05
CA ARG A 435 11.09 -13.66 10.36
C ARG A 435 10.93 -13.55 8.86
N PHE A 436 12.04 -13.44 8.15
CA PHE A 436 12.07 -13.70 6.72
C PHE A 436 12.17 -15.21 6.45
N TRP A 437 11.35 -15.74 5.53
CA TRP A 437 11.50 -17.13 5.09
C TRP A 437 12.77 -17.29 4.24
N ASN A 438 13.43 -18.45 4.34
CA ASN A 438 14.75 -18.71 3.75
C ASN A 438 15.86 -17.73 4.20
N ASP A 439 15.76 -17.25 5.44
CA ASP A 439 16.77 -16.43 6.11
C ASP A 439 17.32 -17.21 7.31
N LYS A 440 18.49 -17.82 7.16
CA LYS A 440 19.01 -18.80 8.15
C LYS A 440 19.67 -18.15 9.36
N ASP A 441 20.10 -16.91 9.20
CA ASP A 441 20.80 -16.05 10.15
C ASP A 441 19.94 -14.90 10.68
N GLY A 442 18.77 -14.65 10.07
CA GLY A 442 17.81 -13.62 10.50
C GLY A 442 18.30 -12.18 10.29
N SER A 443 19.32 -11.97 9.45
CA SER A 443 20.00 -10.68 9.28
C SER A 443 19.26 -9.69 8.39
N LYS A 444 18.30 -10.14 7.57
CA LYS A 444 17.62 -9.25 6.61
C LYS A 444 16.74 -8.23 7.35
N GLY A 445 16.80 -6.96 6.95
CA GLY A 445 16.02 -5.87 7.54
C GLY A 445 16.65 -5.23 8.79
N LEU A 446 17.75 -5.79 9.28
CA LEU A 446 18.54 -5.25 10.38
C LEU A 446 19.88 -4.70 9.86
N ARG A 447 20.39 -3.66 10.52
CA ARG A 447 21.77 -3.19 10.39
C ARG A 447 22.69 -4.02 11.31
N ASN A 448 24.01 -3.96 11.11
CA ASN A 448 25.01 -4.74 11.86
C ASN A 448 24.99 -4.54 13.40
N ASP A 449 24.34 -3.48 13.87
CA ASP A 449 24.11 -3.12 15.28
C ASP A 449 22.72 -3.53 15.81
N ASN A 450 21.98 -4.36 15.06
CA ASN A 450 20.65 -4.90 15.38
C ASN A 450 19.50 -3.86 15.40
N VAL A 451 19.69 -2.70 14.78
CA VAL A 451 18.64 -1.70 14.57
C VAL A 451 17.86 -2.00 13.30
N TRP A 452 16.54 -1.78 13.30
CA TRP A 452 15.72 -1.91 12.09
C TRP A 452 15.99 -0.77 11.12
N CYS A 453 16.32 -1.10 9.88
CA CYS A 453 16.70 -0.16 8.83
C CYS A 453 15.63 -0.19 7.72
N HIS A 454 14.92 0.91 7.47
CA HIS A 454 13.81 0.91 6.51
C HIS A 454 14.30 1.05 5.05
N GLY A 455 15.51 1.58 4.84
CA GLY A 455 16.05 1.90 3.52
C GLY A 455 15.44 3.16 2.91
N ASP A 456 14.84 4.03 3.73
CA ASP A 456 14.37 5.36 3.33
C ASP A 456 15.29 6.43 3.94
N PHE A 457 15.59 7.45 3.15
CA PHE A 457 16.39 8.60 3.58
C PHE A 457 15.43 9.69 4.04
N CYS A 458 15.65 10.26 5.24
CA CYS A 458 14.75 11.24 5.83
C CYS A 458 15.46 12.27 6.70
N ARG A 459 14.77 13.39 6.95
CA ARG A 459 15.16 14.40 7.95
C ARG A 459 14.03 14.56 8.95
N ILE A 460 14.35 14.56 10.24
CA ILE A 460 13.38 14.84 11.31
C ILE A 460 13.54 16.28 11.77
N ASN A 461 12.47 17.06 11.74
CA ASN A 461 12.46 18.45 12.17
C ASN A 461 12.45 18.53 13.71
N SER A 462 13.42 19.21 14.32
CA SER A 462 13.56 19.32 15.78
C SER A 462 12.44 20.11 16.46
N THR A 463 11.77 21.00 15.72
CA THR A 463 10.75 21.92 16.24
C THR A 463 9.33 21.35 16.10
N THR A 464 9.04 20.65 15.01
CA THR A 464 7.69 20.07 14.75
C THR A 464 7.60 18.59 15.12
N GLY A 465 8.73 17.87 15.17
CA GLY A 465 8.76 16.41 15.28
C GLY A 465 8.37 15.68 13.99
N GLY A 466 8.08 16.42 12.92
CA GLY A 466 7.68 15.89 11.62
C GLY A 466 8.84 15.30 10.82
N ILE A 467 8.53 14.38 9.91
CA ILE A 467 9.53 13.70 9.06
C ILE A 467 9.41 14.16 7.61
N ILE A 468 10.52 14.58 7.01
CA ILE A 468 10.65 14.89 5.59
C ILE A 468 11.29 13.67 4.91
N MET A 469 10.58 13.05 3.97
CA MET A 469 11.10 11.91 3.19
C MET A 469 11.88 12.41 1.97
N LEU A 470 13.14 12.00 1.88
CA LEU A 470 14.10 12.39 0.83
C LEU A 470 14.25 11.29 -0.25
N GLY A 471 13.48 10.20 -0.13
CA GLY A 471 13.46 9.08 -1.08
C GLY A 471 14.06 7.82 -0.49
N ARG A 472 14.50 6.90 -1.35
CA ARG A 472 15.12 5.63 -0.93
C ARG A 472 16.61 5.82 -0.64
N SER A 473 17.11 5.21 0.43
CA SER A 473 18.52 5.25 0.83
C SER A 473 19.47 4.66 -0.20
N ASP A 474 19.05 3.61 -0.91
CA ASP A 474 19.78 3.00 -2.02
C ASP A 474 19.66 3.80 -3.34
N GLY A 475 18.71 4.74 -3.40
CA GLY A 475 18.53 5.72 -4.48
C GLY A 475 19.23 7.07 -4.26
N THR A 476 19.77 7.34 -3.07
CA THR A 476 20.45 8.62 -2.77
C THR A 476 21.62 8.92 -3.72
N LEU A 477 21.81 10.22 -3.97
CA LEU A 477 22.80 10.77 -4.88
C LEU A 477 23.91 11.40 -4.05
N ASN A 478 25.17 11.04 -4.31
CA ASN A 478 26.34 11.49 -3.55
C ASN A 478 27.46 12.08 -4.45
N PRO A 479 27.18 13.08 -5.32
CA PRO A 479 28.21 13.72 -6.12
C PRO A 479 29.17 14.53 -5.22
N SER A 480 30.46 14.24 -5.33
CA SER A 480 31.53 14.93 -4.59
C SER A 480 31.36 14.92 -3.06
N GLY A 481 30.82 13.84 -2.49
CA GLY A 481 30.75 13.61 -1.04
C GLY A 481 29.60 14.31 -0.32
N ILE A 482 28.55 14.73 -1.03
CA ILE A 482 27.34 15.31 -0.44
C ILE A 482 26.11 14.52 -0.89
N ARG A 483 25.49 13.85 0.08
CA ARG A 483 24.33 12.98 -0.09
C ARG A 483 23.02 13.79 -0.09
N PHE A 484 22.21 13.61 -1.12
CA PHE A 484 20.87 14.20 -1.23
C PHE A 484 19.87 13.27 -1.92
N GLY A 485 18.58 13.61 -1.81
CA GLY A 485 17.46 12.83 -2.33
C GLY A 485 17.17 13.06 -3.81
N SER A 486 16.81 12.01 -4.55
CA SER A 486 16.30 12.18 -5.91
C SER A 486 14.95 12.94 -5.93
N SER A 487 14.16 12.83 -4.87
CA SER A 487 12.89 13.56 -4.70
C SER A 487 13.05 15.07 -4.68
N GLU A 488 14.17 15.60 -4.16
CA GLU A 488 14.46 17.03 -4.15
C GLU A 488 14.55 17.58 -5.58
N VAL A 489 15.15 16.82 -6.49
CA VAL A 489 15.18 17.14 -7.93
C VAL A 489 13.79 16.97 -8.56
N TYR A 490 13.09 15.85 -8.29
CA TYR A 490 11.74 15.61 -8.84
C TYR A 490 10.75 16.72 -8.49
N ASN A 491 10.75 17.19 -7.24
CA ASN A 491 9.91 18.29 -6.75
C ASN A 491 10.07 19.62 -7.52
N ILE A 492 11.15 19.78 -8.30
CA ILE A 492 11.35 20.93 -9.20
C ILE A 492 10.88 20.58 -10.61
N ILE A 493 11.29 19.41 -11.11
CA ILE A 493 11.00 18.95 -12.48
C ILE A 493 9.50 18.74 -12.70
N GLU A 494 8.78 18.16 -11.74
CA GLU A 494 7.35 17.83 -11.83
C GLU A 494 6.44 19.08 -11.88
N LYS A 495 6.99 20.28 -11.61
CA LYS A 495 6.31 21.57 -11.80
C LYS A 495 6.32 22.07 -13.26
N MET A 496 7.07 21.42 -14.16
CA MET A 496 7.30 21.88 -15.54
C MET A 496 6.37 21.16 -16.52
N ALA A 497 5.45 21.89 -17.13
CA ALA A 497 4.43 21.34 -18.02
C ALA A 497 4.99 20.70 -19.32
N GLU A 498 6.23 21.02 -19.68
CA GLU A 498 6.92 20.44 -20.84
C GLU A 498 7.40 19.00 -20.61
N ILE A 499 7.37 18.50 -19.36
CA ILE A 499 7.97 17.23 -18.94
C ILE A 499 6.86 16.29 -18.44
N GLU A 500 6.69 15.14 -19.10
CA GLU A 500 5.71 14.11 -18.70
C GLU A 500 6.19 13.36 -17.44
N ASP A 501 7.49 13.06 -17.37
CA ASP A 501 8.10 12.29 -16.28
C ASP A 501 9.63 12.51 -16.22
N SER A 502 10.24 12.14 -15.11
CA SER A 502 11.70 12.20 -14.95
C SER A 502 12.27 11.14 -14.02
N LEU A 503 13.53 10.80 -14.25
CA LEU A 503 14.30 9.84 -13.45
C LEU A 503 15.71 10.39 -13.20
N CYS A 504 16.05 10.61 -11.94
CA CYS A 504 17.33 11.16 -11.49
C CYS A 504 18.13 10.03 -10.84
N VAL A 505 19.31 9.74 -11.39
CA VAL A 505 20.12 8.60 -10.97
C VAL A 505 21.59 8.94 -10.96
N ALA A 506 22.28 8.30 -10.03
CA ALA A 506 23.72 8.26 -9.98
C ALA A 506 24.32 7.37 -11.07
N GLN A 507 25.41 7.82 -11.68
CA GLN A 507 26.36 6.98 -12.41
C GLN A 507 27.69 6.99 -11.66
N THR A 508 28.14 5.80 -11.28
CA THR A 508 29.41 5.60 -10.55
C THR A 508 30.46 5.02 -11.51
N ASN A 509 31.69 5.52 -11.47
CA ASN A 509 32.80 4.96 -12.24
C ASN A 509 33.50 3.80 -11.47
N SER A 510 34.61 3.27 -12.02
CA SER A 510 35.39 2.20 -11.39
C SER A 510 36.26 2.64 -10.20
N THR A 511 36.46 3.95 -10.00
CA THR A 511 37.19 4.52 -8.84
C THR A 511 36.28 4.90 -7.68
N GLY A 512 34.95 4.89 -7.88
CA GLY A 512 33.95 5.22 -6.86
C GLY A 512 33.38 6.63 -6.98
N ASP A 513 33.86 7.45 -7.92
CA ASP A 513 33.33 8.80 -8.13
C ASP A 513 31.94 8.73 -8.77
N GLU A 514 31.04 9.56 -8.26
CA GLU A 514 29.63 9.56 -8.66
C GLU A 514 29.24 10.90 -9.31
N ARG A 515 28.52 10.82 -10.44
CA ARG A 515 27.82 11.97 -11.04
C ARG A 515 26.34 11.70 -11.15
N VAL A 516 25.54 12.77 -11.06
CA VAL A 516 24.09 12.72 -11.23
C VAL A 516 23.71 12.90 -12.69
N ILE A 517 22.80 12.05 -13.17
CA ILE A 517 22.18 12.11 -14.50
C ILE A 517 20.67 12.22 -14.32
N LEU A 518 20.07 13.19 -15.01
CA LEU A 518 18.62 13.37 -15.04
C LEU A 518 18.09 13.00 -16.43
N PHE A 519 17.25 11.97 -16.47
CA PHE A 519 16.48 11.59 -17.65
C PHE A 519 15.11 12.25 -17.64
N LEU A 520 14.69 12.79 -18.78
CA LEU A 520 13.41 13.46 -18.97
C LEU A 520 12.60 12.76 -20.06
N LYS A 521 11.34 12.46 -19.75
CA LYS A 521 10.34 12.08 -20.76
C LYS A 521 9.55 13.33 -21.12
N MET A 522 9.61 13.75 -22.38
CA MET A 522 8.95 14.98 -22.84
C MET A 522 7.43 14.80 -22.92
N ALA A 523 6.68 15.83 -22.54
CA ALA A 523 5.24 15.88 -22.75
C ALA A 523 4.91 16.04 -24.25
N SER A 524 3.78 15.49 -24.68
CA SER A 524 3.36 15.52 -26.09
C SER A 524 3.29 16.95 -26.63
N GLY A 525 3.99 17.22 -27.73
CA GLY A 525 4.07 18.54 -28.36
C GLY A 525 5.22 19.43 -27.87
N PHE A 526 6.05 18.97 -26.93
CA PHE A 526 7.26 19.65 -26.48
C PHE A 526 8.53 18.92 -26.95
N GLU A 527 9.58 19.67 -27.26
CA GLU A 527 10.86 19.14 -27.74
C GLU A 527 11.98 19.35 -26.72
N PHE A 528 12.84 18.34 -26.55
CA PHE A 528 14.04 18.46 -25.73
C PHE A 528 15.10 19.34 -26.42
N ASN A 529 15.55 20.41 -25.75
CA ASN A 529 16.50 21.36 -26.32
C ASN A 529 17.44 21.98 -25.26
N LYS A 530 18.46 22.70 -25.71
CA LYS A 530 19.48 23.31 -24.84
C LYS A 530 18.91 24.38 -23.89
N ASP A 531 17.86 25.08 -24.30
CA ASP A 531 17.23 26.12 -23.48
C ASP A 531 16.45 25.51 -22.31
N LEU A 532 15.78 24.37 -22.53
CA LEU A 532 15.18 23.55 -21.48
C LEU A 532 16.23 23.06 -20.46
N VAL A 533 17.35 22.50 -20.95
CA VAL A 533 18.47 22.06 -20.09
C VAL A 533 19.03 23.22 -19.25
N GLY A 534 19.18 24.40 -19.85
CA GLY A 534 19.63 25.62 -19.17
C GLY A 534 18.65 26.09 -18.09
N ARG A 535 17.33 26.10 -18.39
CA ARG A 535 16.28 26.44 -17.42
C ARG A 535 16.25 25.48 -16.23
N ILE A 536 16.26 24.17 -16.49
CA ILE A 536 16.26 23.14 -15.44
C ILE A 536 17.49 23.30 -14.52
N SER A 537 18.68 23.44 -15.11
CA SER A 537 19.92 23.61 -14.37
C SER A 537 19.92 24.90 -13.53
N GLY A 538 19.28 25.95 -14.03
CA GLY A 538 19.08 27.21 -13.31
C GLY A 538 18.09 27.09 -12.16
N LEU A 539 16.95 26.42 -12.35
CA LEU A 539 15.95 26.19 -11.31
C LEU A 539 16.50 25.35 -10.16
N ILE A 540 17.10 24.19 -10.45
CA ILE A 540 17.72 23.31 -9.44
C ILE A 540 18.80 24.05 -8.63
N ARG A 541 19.62 24.87 -9.31
CA ARG A 541 20.65 25.69 -8.65
C ARG A 541 20.09 26.72 -7.68
N ASN A 542 18.93 27.31 -8.00
CA ASN A 542 18.32 28.41 -7.26
C ASN A 542 17.37 27.95 -6.15
N GLU A 543 16.61 26.87 -6.37
CA GLU A 543 15.68 26.31 -5.38
C GLU A 543 16.37 25.34 -4.39
N LEU A 544 17.47 24.68 -4.80
CA LEU A 544 18.28 23.82 -3.92
C LEU A 544 19.69 24.39 -3.75
N SER A 545 20.67 23.91 -4.54
CA SER A 545 22.03 24.43 -4.52
C SER A 545 22.79 24.06 -5.81
N PRO A 546 23.95 24.69 -6.09
CA PRO A 546 24.79 24.33 -7.22
C PRO A 546 25.24 22.86 -7.26
N ARG A 547 25.18 22.15 -6.14
CA ARG A 547 25.59 20.74 -6.00
C ARG A 547 24.49 19.74 -6.37
N HIS A 548 23.23 20.18 -6.38
CA HIS A 548 22.09 19.37 -6.81
C HIS A 548 21.92 19.32 -8.34
N VAL A 549 22.63 20.20 -9.07
CA VAL A 549 22.53 20.32 -10.53
C VAL A 549 23.09 19.03 -11.18
N PRO A 550 22.27 18.29 -11.96
CA PRO A 550 22.73 17.10 -12.67
C PRO A 550 23.89 17.42 -13.62
N ALA A 551 24.91 16.56 -13.66
CA ALA A 551 26.05 16.71 -14.56
C ALA A 551 25.67 16.42 -16.02
N VAL A 552 24.63 15.61 -16.24
CA VAL A 552 24.07 15.32 -17.56
C VAL A 552 22.55 15.34 -17.47
N ILE A 553 21.90 15.97 -18.44
CA ILE A 553 20.44 15.94 -18.62
C ILE A 553 20.17 15.38 -20.02
N LEU A 554 19.31 14.36 -20.13
CA LEU A 554 19.03 13.63 -21.37
C LEU A 554 17.53 13.39 -21.56
N GLU A 555 17.08 13.34 -22.82
CA GLU A 555 15.75 12.83 -23.18
C GLU A 555 15.72 11.30 -23.14
N ILE A 556 14.56 10.74 -22.78
CA ILE A 556 14.28 9.30 -22.81
C ILE A 556 12.82 9.04 -23.19
N CYS A 557 12.57 7.98 -23.96
CA CYS A 557 11.21 7.69 -24.46
C CYS A 557 10.25 7.13 -23.40
N ASP A 558 10.76 6.50 -22.32
CA ASP A 558 9.94 5.94 -21.25
C ASP A 558 10.74 5.81 -19.94
N ILE A 559 10.04 5.85 -18.80
CA ILE A 559 10.62 5.69 -17.46
C ILE A 559 10.23 4.31 -16.90
N PRO A 560 11.19 3.52 -16.35
CA PRO A 560 10.89 2.20 -15.82
C PRO A 560 10.17 2.30 -14.47
N TYR A 561 9.02 1.65 -14.40
CA TYR A 561 8.19 1.51 -13.20
C TYR A 561 8.01 0.04 -12.81
N THR A 562 7.94 -0.22 -11.51
CA THR A 562 7.39 -1.47 -10.99
C THR A 562 5.90 -1.62 -11.35
N THR A 563 5.34 -2.82 -11.21
CA THR A 563 3.87 -3.02 -11.27
C THR A 563 3.14 -2.23 -10.18
N SER A 564 3.80 -1.89 -9.07
CA SER A 564 3.29 -0.99 -8.03
C SER A 564 3.41 0.50 -8.34
N GLY A 565 4.00 0.91 -9.47
CA GLY A 565 4.12 2.34 -9.81
C GLY A 565 5.29 3.08 -9.13
N LYS A 566 6.24 2.37 -8.51
CA LYS A 566 7.49 2.97 -7.99
C LYS A 566 8.54 3.09 -9.11
N LYS A 567 9.25 4.23 -9.21
CA LYS A 567 10.34 4.46 -10.18
C LYS A 567 11.51 3.48 -9.88
N VAL A 568 12.16 2.95 -10.91
CA VAL A 568 13.18 1.88 -10.75
C VAL A 568 14.60 2.42 -10.89
N GLU A 569 14.93 3.40 -10.03
CA GLU A 569 16.20 4.13 -10.00
C GLU A 569 17.42 3.20 -9.89
N VAL A 570 17.38 2.24 -8.96
CA VAL A 570 18.51 1.33 -8.69
C VAL A 570 18.85 0.46 -9.91
N ALA A 571 17.85 -0.04 -10.64
CA ALA A 571 18.13 -0.84 -11.84
C ALA A 571 18.78 0.01 -12.94
N VAL A 572 18.32 1.26 -13.11
CA VAL A 572 18.93 2.18 -14.08
C VAL A 572 20.35 2.59 -13.65
N LYS A 573 20.57 2.93 -12.36
CA LYS A 573 21.90 3.18 -11.76
C LYS A 573 22.88 2.05 -12.08
N LEU A 574 22.46 0.79 -11.91
CA LEU A 574 23.27 -0.38 -12.26
C LEU A 574 23.59 -0.44 -13.76
N ILE A 575 22.58 -0.32 -14.63
CA ILE A 575 22.73 -0.41 -16.09
C ILE A 575 23.69 0.65 -16.62
N ILE A 576 23.50 1.93 -16.24
CA ILE A 576 24.34 3.04 -16.72
C ILE A 576 25.74 3.05 -16.09
N SER A 577 25.93 2.36 -14.97
CA SER A 577 27.24 2.13 -14.33
C SER A 577 27.88 0.80 -14.76
N GLY A 578 27.45 0.22 -15.90
CA GLY A 578 28.10 -0.92 -16.53
C GLY A 578 27.72 -2.31 -15.99
N ARG A 579 26.73 -2.41 -15.09
CA ARG A 579 26.28 -3.68 -14.49
C ARG A 579 24.97 -4.15 -15.11
N ASP A 580 24.82 -5.45 -15.32
CA ASP A 580 23.58 -6.03 -15.84
C ASP A 580 22.59 -6.34 -14.70
N VAL A 581 21.29 -6.22 -15.00
CA VAL A 581 20.18 -6.42 -14.06
C VAL A 581 19.29 -7.56 -14.55
N VAL A 582 19.15 -8.59 -13.71
CA VAL A 582 18.47 -9.86 -14.05
C VAL A 582 16.95 -9.80 -13.80
N ALA A 583 16.51 -9.02 -12.82
CA ALA A 583 15.12 -9.02 -12.35
C ALA A 583 14.20 -8.05 -13.13
N ARG A 584 13.66 -8.51 -14.28
CA ARG A 584 12.67 -7.73 -15.07
C ARG A 584 11.19 -8.02 -14.73
N ALA A 585 10.92 -9.09 -13.98
CA ALA A 585 9.55 -9.62 -13.79
C ALA A 585 8.62 -8.76 -12.92
N ALA A 586 9.16 -7.79 -12.17
CA ALA A 586 8.38 -6.87 -11.32
C ALA A 586 8.04 -5.54 -12.01
N LEU A 587 8.36 -5.38 -13.30
CA LEU A 587 8.21 -4.13 -14.06
C LEU A 587 6.86 -4.08 -14.78
N ARG A 588 6.23 -2.90 -14.79
CA ARG A 588 5.03 -2.60 -15.57
C ARG A 588 5.31 -2.65 -17.08
N ASN A 589 6.47 -2.16 -17.50
CA ASN A 589 6.98 -2.24 -18.86
C ASN A 589 8.42 -2.78 -18.83
N PRO A 590 8.66 -4.11 -18.94
CA PRO A 590 10.00 -4.70 -18.90
C PRO A 590 10.98 -4.17 -19.98
N SER A 591 10.46 -3.68 -21.10
CA SER A 591 11.26 -3.16 -22.22
C SER A 591 11.77 -1.74 -22.02
N SER A 592 11.23 -0.99 -21.05
CA SER A 592 11.70 0.36 -20.70
C SER A 592 13.18 0.36 -20.27
N LEU A 593 13.67 -0.70 -19.64
CA LEU A 593 15.09 -0.85 -19.29
C LEU A 593 16.01 -0.98 -20.52
N ASP A 594 15.51 -1.47 -21.65
CA ASP A 594 16.33 -1.65 -22.86
C ASP A 594 16.78 -0.32 -23.48
N LEU A 595 16.06 0.78 -23.20
CA LEU A 595 16.47 2.14 -23.55
C LEU A 595 17.81 2.50 -22.90
N PHE A 596 17.97 2.19 -21.61
CA PHE A 596 19.20 2.46 -20.84
C PHE A 596 20.35 1.52 -21.22
N TYR A 597 20.05 0.26 -21.57
CA TYR A 597 21.04 -0.63 -22.21
C TYR A 597 21.44 -0.15 -23.62
N GLY A 598 20.56 0.57 -24.34
CA GLY A 598 20.87 1.26 -25.59
C GLY A 598 21.89 2.38 -25.37
N LEU A 599 21.59 3.29 -24.44
CA LEU A 599 22.48 4.40 -24.07
C LEU A 599 23.86 3.92 -23.59
N ARG A 600 23.92 2.86 -22.75
CA ARG A 600 25.20 2.25 -22.35
C ARG A 600 26.00 1.74 -23.54
N ARG A 601 25.38 1.04 -24.49
CA ARG A 601 26.07 0.51 -25.67
C ARG A 601 26.64 1.64 -26.54
N GLN A 602 25.82 2.64 -26.84
CA GLN A 602 26.28 3.81 -27.60
C GLN A 602 27.42 4.56 -26.91
N ALA A 603 27.45 4.59 -25.57
CA ALA A 603 28.58 5.14 -24.81
C ALA A 603 29.87 4.31 -24.93
N CYS A 604 29.77 2.98 -24.90
CA CYS A 604 30.92 2.09 -25.12
C CYS A 604 31.45 2.21 -26.56
N ASP A 605 30.56 2.28 -27.54
CA ASP A 605 30.91 2.42 -28.97
C ASP A 605 31.54 3.79 -29.27
N ALA A 606 31.11 4.85 -28.58
CA ALA A 606 31.71 6.18 -28.62
C ALA A 606 33.08 6.22 -27.94
N ALA A 607 33.26 5.55 -26.80
CA ALA A 607 34.57 5.45 -26.14
C ALA A 607 35.62 4.69 -26.98
N ALA A 608 35.19 3.77 -27.85
CA ALA A 608 36.05 3.07 -28.79
C ALA A 608 36.40 3.88 -30.06
N ASN A 609 35.63 4.93 -30.38
CA ASN A 609 35.83 5.80 -31.54
C ASN A 609 36.07 7.26 -31.12
N VAL A 610 37.34 7.70 -31.17
CA VAL A 610 37.83 9.02 -30.69
C VAL A 610 37.33 10.23 -31.53
N ASN A 611 36.13 10.16 -32.13
CA ASN A 611 35.48 11.24 -32.90
C ASN A 611 33.94 11.13 -32.93
N CYS A 612 33.30 10.52 -31.92
CA CYS A 612 31.84 10.51 -31.82
C CYS A 612 31.32 11.67 -30.95
N ASN A 613 30.50 12.58 -31.53
CA ASN A 613 29.84 13.67 -30.81
C ASN A 613 28.55 13.24 -30.07
N CYS A 614 28.32 11.92 -29.94
CA CYS A 614 27.13 11.35 -29.30
C CYS A 614 27.57 10.35 -28.23
N CYS A 615 27.01 10.52 -27.02
CA CYS A 615 27.15 9.69 -25.80
C CYS A 615 28.33 10.04 -24.86
N PHE A 616 27.94 10.47 -23.66
CA PHE A 616 28.71 10.74 -22.44
C PHE A 616 30.08 11.42 -22.57
N PRO A 617 30.20 12.74 -22.27
CA PRO A 617 31.50 13.33 -22.03
C PRO A 617 32.20 12.70 -20.80
N PRO A 618 33.54 12.62 -20.79
CA PRO A 618 34.32 12.33 -19.59
C PRO A 618 33.99 13.28 -18.43
N LEU A 619 34.38 12.91 -17.20
CA LEU A 619 34.05 13.65 -15.98
C LEU A 619 34.75 15.02 -15.83
N ASP A 620 35.70 15.34 -16.70
CA ASP A 620 36.58 16.50 -16.56
C ASP A 620 36.03 17.76 -17.27
N GLY A 621 35.37 18.65 -16.55
CA GLY A 621 35.50 20.10 -16.82
C GLY A 621 34.28 21.03 -16.76
N CYS A 622 34.41 22.02 -15.88
CA CYS A 622 34.02 23.44 -16.06
C CYS A 622 32.61 23.95 -15.63
N THR A 623 32.57 25.23 -15.23
CA THR A 623 31.50 25.91 -14.49
C THR A 623 31.25 27.34 -15.02
N GLN A 624 30.02 27.89 -14.82
CA GLN A 624 29.57 29.33 -14.71
C GLN A 624 28.19 29.58 -15.41
N THR A 625 27.11 29.99 -14.70
CA THR A 625 26.56 31.37 -14.48
C THR A 625 26.19 32.15 -15.77
N SER A 626 25.06 32.89 -15.94
CA SER A 626 24.13 33.59 -15.00
C SER A 626 22.81 34.16 -15.63
N LEU A 627 21.75 34.31 -14.80
CA LEU A 627 20.80 35.47 -14.64
C LEU A 627 19.66 35.90 -15.64
N GLN A 628 18.44 36.08 -15.06
CA GLN A 628 17.42 37.18 -15.17
C GLN A 628 16.01 37.04 -15.87
N ARG A 629 14.94 37.13 -15.04
CA ARG A 629 13.65 37.92 -15.14
C ARG A 629 12.61 37.60 -16.28
N LEU A 630 11.28 37.82 -16.20
CA LEU A 630 10.25 38.11 -15.15
C LEU A 630 8.80 38.05 -15.77
N GLY A 631 7.73 37.69 -15.02
CA GLY A 631 6.37 38.29 -15.20
C GLY A 631 5.09 37.42 -15.45
N HIS A 632 4.19 37.38 -14.43
CA HIS A 632 2.69 37.25 -14.32
C HIS A 632 1.76 36.92 -15.56
N TRP A 633 0.56 36.31 -15.45
CA TRP A 633 -0.67 36.69 -14.68
C TRP A 633 -1.73 35.55 -14.44
N LYS A 634 -2.62 35.80 -13.45
CA LYS A 634 -3.92 35.21 -12.95
C LYS A 634 -4.96 34.58 -13.94
N THR A 635 -6.07 33.84 -13.63
CA THR A 635 -6.74 33.14 -12.46
C THR A 635 -8.09 32.49 -12.93
N TRP A 636 -8.67 31.45 -12.25
CA TRP A 636 -10.12 31.29 -11.87
C TRP A 636 -10.40 29.98 -11.04
N ILE A 637 -11.60 29.79 -10.44
CA ILE A 637 -11.83 29.01 -9.17
C ILE A 637 -13.06 28.05 -9.14
N GLY A 638 -12.96 26.91 -8.40
CA GLY A 638 -14.00 26.26 -7.53
C GLY A 638 -14.63 24.91 -8.00
N GLY A 639 -14.94 23.90 -7.17
CA GLY A 639 -14.73 23.55 -5.73
C GLY A 639 -15.73 22.47 -5.22
N PHE A 640 -15.42 21.61 -4.20
CA PHE A 640 -16.35 20.83 -3.31
C PHE A 640 -15.61 19.81 -2.39
N VAL A 641 -16.10 19.50 -1.16
CA VAL A 641 -15.53 18.52 -0.18
C VAL A 641 -16.59 17.95 0.80
N THR A 642 -16.65 16.62 1.03
CA THR A 642 -17.10 15.95 2.29
C THR A 642 -16.73 14.44 2.32
N THR A 643 -15.45 14.07 2.35
CA THR A 643 -15.01 12.66 2.47
C THR A 643 -13.79 12.53 3.38
N ARG A 644 -13.73 11.52 4.25
CA ARG A 644 -12.51 11.21 5.02
C ARG A 644 -11.57 10.36 4.17
N PHE A 645 -10.39 10.89 3.86
CA PHE A 645 -9.37 10.19 3.09
C PHE A 645 -8.35 9.51 4.01
N VAL A 646 -8.01 8.26 3.73
CA VAL A 646 -7.08 7.40 4.47
C VAL A 646 -6.07 6.79 3.48
N LEU A 647 -4.78 6.90 3.76
CA LEU A 647 -3.84 7.18 2.67
C LEU A 647 -2.45 6.59 2.85
N PHE A 648 -2.09 5.62 2.00
CA PHE A 648 -0.90 4.79 2.18
C PHE A 648 0.10 4.64 0.97
N GLU A 649 0.73 5.72 0.43
CA GLU A 649 2.02 5.80 -0.33
C GLU A 649 2.71 7.21 -0.33
N PHE A 650 4.00 7.31 0.03
CA PHE A 650 4.65 8.61 0.31
C PHE A 650 5.09 9.42 -0.93
N ALA A 651 5.11 10.75 -0.72
CA ALA A 651 5.77 11.84 -1.47
C ALA A 651 5.02 12.53 -2.63
N ALA A 652 4.99 13.88 -2.53
CA ALA A 652 4.33 14.88 -3.39
C ALA A 652 2.79 14.74 -3.42
N ILE A 653 1.96 15.79 -3.51
CA ILE A 653 2.16 17.21 -3.91
C ILE A 653 1.41 18.19 -2.94
N VAL A 654 1.73 19.49 -2.96
CA VAL A 654 0.71 20.58 -2.90
C VAL A 654 1.21 21.81 -3.69
N SER A 655 0.46 22.22 -4.72
CA SER A 655 0.41 23.62 -5.15
C SER A 655 -0.99 24.20 -4.91
N ALA A 656 -1.09 25.42 -4.39
CA ALA A 656 -2.36 25.99 -3.93
C ALA A 656 -2.40 27.51 -4.16
N SER A 657 -3.60 28.08 -4.29
CA SER A 657 -3.87 29.48 -3.95
C SER A 657 -5.35 29.77 -3.70
N PRO A 658 -5.69 30.82 -2.93
CA PRO A 658 -6.84 30.79 -2.02
C PRO A 658 -7.91 31.84 -2.35
N MET A 659 -8.99 31.89 -1.55
CA MET A 659 -9.48 33.18 -1.03
C MET A 659 -10.30 33.04 0.27
N THR A 660 -10.10 34.01 1.16
CA THR A 660 -10.93 34.33 2.31
C THR A 660 -11.69 35.62 2.04
N THR A 661 -12.99 35.69 2.35
CA THR A 661 -13.59 36.70 3.26
C THR A 661 -15.09 36.45 3.48
N GLU A 662 -15.60 36.97 4.59
CA GLU A 662 -16.95 36.79 5.14
C GLU A 662 -18.09 37.25 4.23
N GLN A 663 -19.22 36.53 4.27
CA GLN A 663 -20.54 37.14 4.53
C GLN A 663 -21.59 36.07 4.90
N GLU A 664 -22.52 36.44 5.78
CA GLU A 664 -23.58 35.58 6.33
C GLU A 664 -24.68 35.25 5.31
N ILE A 665 -25.39 34.14 5.49
CA ILE A 665 -26.86 34.00 5.42
C ILE A 665 -27.29 32.60 5.94
N PHE A 666 -28.32 32.57 6.80
CA PHE A 666 -28.99 31.37 7.34
C PHE A 666 -29.74 30.60 6.22
N SER A 667 -30.15 29.32 6.29
CA SER A 667 -30.74 28.53 7.39
C SER A 667 -30.70 27.01 7.00
N PRO A 668 -30.95 26.06 7.92
CA PRO A 668 -30.80 24.63 7.62
C PRO A 668 -32.00 24.01 6.88
N ILE A 669 -31.72 23.04 6.00
CA ILE A 669 -32.71 22.05 5.57
C ILE A 669 -32.37 20.73 6.25
N VAL A 670 -33.24 20.30 7.16
CA VAL A 670 -33.13 19.00 7.83
C VAL A 670 -33.63 17.92 6.88
N PHE A 671 -32.76 16.95 6.56
CA PHE A 671 -33.18 15.63 6.06
C PHE A 671 -32.73 14.58 7.06
N GLY A 672 -33.66 13.66 7.39
CA GLY A 672 -33.54 12.77 8.54
C GLY A 672 -32.57 11.61 8.37
N GLU A 673 -32.10 11.10 9.50
CA GLU A 673 -31.19 9.96 9.61
C GLU A 673 -31.83 8.66 9.09
N GLN A 674 -31.18 8.00 8.12
CA GLN A 674 -31.11 6.53 8.01
C GLN A 674 -29.76 6.14 7.38
N THR A 675 -28.82 5.64 8.19
CA THR A 675 -27.55 5.05 7.72
C THR A 675 -27.67 3.54 7.64
N HIS A 676 -27.50 2.97 6.45
CA HIS A 676 -27.64 1.53 6.19
C HIS A 676 -26.27 0.84 6.17
N ARG A 677 -26.17 -0.37 6.75
CA ARG A 677 -24.94 -1.19 6.81
C ARG A 677 -24.95 -2.23 5.68
N SER A 678 -23.84 -2.50 4.99
CA SER A 678 -23.80 -3.45 3.85
C SER A 678 -22.38 -3.79 3.38
N ILE A 679 -22.17 -4.95 2.75
CA ILE A 679 -20.94 -5.23 1.99
C ILE A 679 -21.26 -5.16 0.50
N PHE A 680 -20.62 -4.23 -0.22
CA PHE A 680 -20.92 -3.93 -1.62
C PHE A 680 -19.91 -4.59 -2.58
N ASN A 681 -20.36 -5.12 -3.72
CA ASN A 681 -19.51 -5.87 -4.67
C ASN A 681 -19.69 -5.34 -6.11
N TYR A 682 -18.84 -4.41 -6.55
CA TYR A 682 -19.04 -3.72 -7.83
C TYR A 682 -18.25 -4.36 -8.99
N LYS A 683 -18.97 -4.94 -9.96
CA LYS A 683 -18.43 -5.48 -11.22
C LYS A 683 -19.00 -4.72 -12.41
N LEU A 684 -18.15 -4.14 -13.26
CA LEU A 684 -18.58 -3.46 -14.49
C LEU A 684 -19.24 -4.43 -15.48
N SER A 685 -20.54 -4.27 -15.71
CA SER A 685 -21.30 -5.04 -16.69
C SER A 685 -21.22 -4.42 -18.09
N SER A 686 -21.20 -5.27 -19.13
CA SER A 686 -21.20 -4.84 -20.54
C SER A 686 -22.53 -4.21 -20.99
N SER A 687 -23.57 -4.30 -20.17
CA SER A 687 -24.88 -3.66 -20.37
C SER A 687 -24.80 -2.14 -20.30
N ASN A 688 -23.95 -1.59 -19.41
CA ASN A 688 -23.87 -0.15 -19.17
C ASN A 688 -23.20 0.63 -20.32
N MET A 689 -22.60 -0.05 -21.30
CA MET A 689 -22.07 0.61 -22.51
C MET A 689 -23.13 0.90 -23.58
N LYS A 690 -24.35 0.35 -23.50
CA LYS A 690 -25.31 0.40 -24.62
C LYS A 690 -26.20 1.65 -24.68
N ASN A 691 -26.23 2.49 -23.65
CA ASN A 691 -27.13 3.66 -23.59
C ASN A 691 -26.43 5.02 -23.86
N ILE A 692 -25.19 5.02 -24.37
CA ILE A 692 -24.45 6.27 -24.69
C ILE A 692 -24.15 6.36 -26.20
N HIS A 693 -25.18 6.19 -27.03
CA HIS A 693 -25.15 6.53 -28.46
C HIS A 693 -26.55 6.80 -29.03
N ASN A 694 -27.11 8.00 -28.76
CA ASN A 694 -27.70 8.87 -29.80
C ASN A 694 -28.18 10.23 -29.26
N PRO A 695 -27.36 11.28 -29.26
CA PRO A 695 -27.85 12.64 -29.39
C PRO A 695 -28.00 12.94 -30.89
N HIS A 696 -29.20 12.75 -31.45
CA HIS A 696 -29.75 13.27 -32.73
C HIS A 696 -30.65 12.25 -33.45
N SER A 697 -31.94 12.25 -33.11
CA SER A 697 -33.03 11.98 -34.05
C SER A 697 -34.35 12.51 -33.49
N ASN A 698 -35.03 13.34 -34.29
CA ASN A 698 -36.36 13.96 -34.11
C ASN A 698 -37.42 12.97 -33.56
N GLU A 699 -38.53 13.40 -32.95
CA GLU A 699 -39.30 14.67 -33.08
C GLU A 699 -39.64 15.34 -31.73
#